data_AF-A0A839TTF8-F1
#
_entry.id   AF-A0A839TTF8-F1
#
_cell.length_a   1.000
_cell.length_b   1.000
_cell.length_c   1.000
_cell.angle_alpha   90.00
_cell.angle_beta   90.00
_cell.angle_gamma   90.00
#
_symmetry.space_group_name_H-M   'P 1'
#
loop_
_entity.id
_entity.type
_entity.pdbx_description
1 polymer ?
#
loop_
_entity_poly.entity_id
_entity_poly.type
_entity_poly.pdbx_seq_one_letter_code
_entity_poly.pdbx_strand_id
1 'polypeptide(L)'
;MKQYLTLDPWNIIEEQYDPQQQEISESVFSIGNGYMGQRANFEEAYGGPTLQGSYMAGVYYPDKTRVGWWKNGYPEYFAKVLNSTNWIGIGISVDGTELNLAACQVKAFRRVLNMKEGTLSRSFTATLPDGKEIRVEAVRFVSLARQEIGVIRYAVTPLNFTGTLTVTTYLDGDVQNKDSNYDEKFWVEVHKEVTADNAALTVRTKKLDFHVTSVMTFEIHQNGAKLALEPEQIEQEKYAGYRLQVEAKQDEETVIYKYVANVTSRDYGYAQLLDAGRSALQEAAAAGFGQLYEEQVQAWAAKWRESDIVIEGDVAAQQAIRFNIFQLNQTYTGEDDRLNIGPKGFTGEKYGGSTYWDTEAYCLPFYLSTADATIARNLLIYRYKHLEKARENARKLGFAKGALYPMVTMNGEECHNEWEITFEEIHRNGAIAYAIYNYVNYTGDDSYLAQYGVEVLVEISRFWEERVNYVPAKDQYMILGVTGPNEYENNVNNNWYTNRIACWTMEYTLQVLSDLQDSDPAHYEELVAKLVLEPEETAKWGDILAKMYYPVDAEHGIFLQQDGFLDKDLTPVKDLAPANLPLNQNWSWDRILRSAYIKQADVLQGLFFLGDRYDLDTKKRNFDFYEPLTVHESSLSPCVHSIIACELGYREKA
;
A
#
# COMPACT_ATOMS: atom_id res chain seq x y z
N MET A 1 -11.21 14.69 13.99
CA MET A 1 -11.42 13.22 13.85
C MET A 1 -12.31 12.73 14.99
N LYS A 2 -13.12 11.68 14.78
CA LYS A 2 -13.94 11.08 15.84
C LYS A 2 -13.13 9.97 16.52
N GLN A 3 -12.82 10.11 17.81
CA GLN A 3 -12.20 9.05 18.60
C GLN A 3 -13.31 8.14 19.14
N TYR A 4 -13.51 6.99 18.49
CA TYR A 4 -14.53 5.99 18.89
C TYR A 4 -13.92 4.62 19.24
N LEU A 5 -12.60 4.49 19.10
CA LEU A 5 -11.83 3.28 19.39
C LEU A 5 -11.24 3.36 20.80
N THR A 6 -11.24 2.24 21.51
CA THR A 6 -10.66 2.14 22.86
C THR A 6 -9.14 2.02 22.76
N LEU A 7 -8.45 2.75 23.64
CA LEU A 7 -6.99 2.72 23.74
C LEU A 7 -6.53 1.44 24.43
N ASP A 8 -5.64 0.71 23.76
CA ASP A 8 -4.99 -0.50 24.26
C ASP A 8 -3.61 -0.63 23.59
N PRO A 9 -2.55 -1.01 24.32
CA PRO A 9 -1.19 -1.03 23.80
C PRO A 9 -0.94 -2.05 22.68
N TRP A 10 -1.80 -3.06 22.50
CA TRP A 10 -1.61 -4.15 21.53
C TRP A 10 -2.84 -4.39 20.65
N ASN A 11 -3.95 -3.74 20.93
CA ASN A 11 -5.22 -3.98 20.27
C ASN A 11 -5.81 -2.69 19.72
N ILE A 12 -6.44 -2.78 18.54
CA ILE A 12 -7.46 -1.81 18.14
C ILE A 12 -8.81 -2.39 18.53
N ILE A 13 -9.62 -1.64 19.28
CA ILE A 13 -10.86 -2.14 19.88
C ILE A 13 -12.03 -1.20 19.54
N GLU A 14 -13.10 -1.77 18.99
CA GLU A 14 -14.39 -1.11 18.78
C GLU A 14 -15.44 -1.82 19.66
N GLU A 15 -16.05 -1.12 20.61
CA GLU A 15 -17.00 -1.68 21.59
C GLU A 15 -18.48 -1.41 21.26
N GLN A 16 -18.74 -0.70 20.16
CA GLN A 16 -20.09 -0.37 19.74
C GLN A 16 -20.19 -0.51 18.22
N TYR A 17 -21.27 -1.13 17.78
CA TYR A 17 -21.61 -1.18 16.37
C TYR A 17 -22.33 0.11 15.98
N ASP A 18 -21.69 0.92 15.14
CA ASP A 18 -22.29 2.05 14.44
C ASP A 18 -22.22 1.81 12.93
N PRO A 19 -23.37 1.59 12.25
CA PRO A 19 -23.41 1.40 10.80
C PRO A 19 -22.73 2.54 10.00
N GLN A 20 -22.68 3.76 10.55
CA GLN A 20 -22.03 4.91 9.90
C GLN A 20 -20.50 4.85 9.95
N GLN A 21 -19.91 4.07 10.88
CA GLN A 21 -18.45 3.88 10.93
C GLN A 21 -17.99 2.67 10.13
N GLN A 22 -18.91 1.82 9.62
CA GLN A 22 -18.56 0.51 9.08
C GLN A 22 -17.44 0.54 8.01
N GLU A 23 -17.51 1.40 6.99
CA GLU A 23 -16.46 1.47 5.94
C GLU A 23 -15.08 1.89 6.50
N ILE A 24 -15.05 2.76 7.53
CA ILE A 24 -13.82 3.19 8.22
C ILE A 24 -13.26 2.01 9.02
N SER A 25 -14.13 1.40 9.79
CA SER A 25 -13.89 0.24 10.64
C SER A 25 -13.38 -0.97 9.84
N GLU A 26 -13.95 -1.22 8.66
CA GLU A 26 -13.46 -2.21 7.69
C GLU A 26 -12.04 -1.95 7.22
N SER A 27 -11.64 -0.67 7.10
CA SER A 27 -10.29 -0.27 6.70
C SER A 27 -9.31 -0.47 7.84
N VAL A 28 -9.61 0.08 9.03
CA VAL A 28 -8.72 0.08 10.20
C VAL A 28 -8.41 -1.34 10.67
N PHE A 29 -9.39 -2.25 10.62
CA PHE A 29 -9.27 -3.62 11.12
C PHE A 29 -8.82 -4.62 10.04
N SER A 30 -8.34 -4.14 8.89
CA SER A 30 -7.86 -5.01 7.80
C SER A 30 -6.70 -5.90 8.24
N ILE A 31 -6.63 -7.09 7.65
CA ILE A 31 -5.59 -8.09 7.86
C ILE A 31 -5.00 -8.54 6.51
N GLY A 32 -3.80 -9.13 6.51
CA GLY A 32 -3.07 -9.60 5.35
C GLY A 32 -1.84 -10.45 5.72
N ASN A 33 -0.91 -10.62 4.78
CA ASN A 33 0.36 -11.33 5.00
C ASN A 33 1.39 -11.04 3.90
N GLY A 34 1.28 -9.93 3.18
CA GLY A 34 2.09 -9.62 2.00
C GLY A 34 1.68 -10.37 0.72
N TYR A 35 1.04 -11.54 0.81
CA TYR A 35 0.55 -12.32 -0.33
C TYR A 35 -0.91 -11.98 -0.69
N MET A 36 -1.74 -11.80 0.33
CA MET A 36 -3.12 -11.37 0.21
C MET A 36 -3.53 -10.47 1.37
N GLY A 37 -4.65 -9.78 1.21
CA GLY A 37 -5.27 -9.06 2.32
C GLY A 37 -6.78 -9.00 2.22
N GLN A 38 -7.40 -8.72 3.35
CA GLN A 38 -8.82 -8.80 3.58
C GLN A 38 -9.24 -7.64 4.49
N ARG A 39 -10.12 -6.77 3.98
CA ARG A 39 -10.80 -5.76 4.79
C ARG A 39 -11.62 -6.43 5.90
N ALA A 40 -11.91 -5.71 6.97
CA ALA A 40 -12.70 -6.25 8.09
C ALA A 40 -14.21 -6.36 7.80
N ASN A 41 -14.58 -6.74 6.57
CA ASN A 41 -15.95 -7.08 6.19
C ASN A 41 -16.46 -8.24 7.05
N PHE A 42 -17.77 -8.27 7.32
CA PHE A 42 -18.38 -9.37 8.05
C PHE A 42 -18.46 -10.63 7.18
N GLU A 43 -18.35 -11.79 7.83
CA GLU A 43 -18.46 -13.10 7.19
C GLU A 43 -19.90 -13.36 6.71
N GLU A 44 -20.88 -12.95 7.53
CA GLU A 44 -22.30 -13.01 7.23
C GLU A 44 -22.81 -11.84 6.38
N ALA A 45 -24.08 -11.92 5.98
CA ALA A 45 -24.74 -10.90 5.20
C ALA A 45 -24.72 -9.52 5.90
N TYR A 46 -24.49 -8.48 5.12
CA TYR A 46 -24.52 -7.10 5.60
C TYR A 46 -25.24 -6.21 4.59
N GLY A 47 -26.41 -5.70 4.96
CA GLY A 47 -27.25 -4.87 4.09
C GLY A 47 -26.95 -3.37 4.14
N GLY A 48 -25.96 -2.94 4.93
CA GLY A 48 -25.58 -1.52 5.08
C GLY A 48 -24.46 -1.09 4.13
N PRO A 49 -24.05 0.19 4.16
CA PRO A 49 -22.88 0.67 3.42
C PRO A 49 -21.61 -0.07 3.81
N THR A 50 -20.94 -0.66 2.83
CA THR A 50 -19.72 -1.46 2.98
C THR A 50 -18.85 -1.29 1.73
N LEU A 51 -17.55 -1.49 1.90
CA LEU A 51 -16.64 -1.74 0.78
C LEU A 51 -16.09 -3.16 0.96
N GLN A 52 -16.67 -4.13 0.26
CA GLN A 52 -16.13 -5.49 0.26
C GLN A 52 -14.77 -5.49 -0.45
N GLY A 53 -13.76 -6.09 0.18
CA GLY A 53 -12.42 -6.13 -0.40
C GLY A 53 -11.59 -7.30 0.11
N SER A 54 -11.26 -8.20 -0.81
CA SER A 54 -10.19 -9.18 -0.72
C SER A 54 -9.19 -8.87 -1.84
N TYR A 55 -7.89 -8.94 -1.60
CA TYR A 55 -6.90 -8.52 -2.59
C TYR A 55 -5.77 -9.55 -2.67
N MET A 56 -5.37 -9.91 -3.89
CA MET A 56 -4.21 -10.77 -4.14
C MET A 56 -3.05 -9.91 -4.64
N ALA A 57 -1.89 -10.02 -3.99
CA ALA A 57 -0.73 -9.23 -4.34
C ALA A 57 -0.31 -9.47 -5.80
N GLY A 58 0.02 -8.39 -6.52
CA GLY A 58 0.47 -8.45 -7.92
C GLY A 58 -0.59 -8.89 -8.94
N VAL A 59 -1.84 -9.11 -8.53
CA VAL A 59 -2.95 -9.43 -9.45
C VAL A 59 -3.75 -8.17 -9.74
N TYR A 60 -3.56 -7.63 -10.95
CA TYR A 60 -4.08 -6.32 -11.32
C TYR A 60 -4.83 -6.34 -12.66
N TYR A 61 -5.50 -5.23 -12.97
CA TYR A 61 -6.21 -5.03 -14.22
C TYR A 61 -5.84 -3.69 -14.87
N PRO A 62 -5.60 -3.65 -16.20
CA PRO A 62 -5.33 -2.43 -16.93
C PRO A 62 -6.68 -1.81 -17.30
N ASP A 63 -7.24 -1.04 -16.38
CA ASP A 63 -8.50 -0.33 -16.61
C ASP A 63 -8.24 0.84 -17.57
N LYS A 64 -9.08 0.99 -18.60
CA LYS A 64 -8.77 1.94 -19.68
C LYS A 64 -8.72 3.36 -19.13
N THR A 65 -7.73 4.15 -19.56
CA THR A 65 -7.57 5.53 -19.10
C THR A 65 -8.82 6.35 -19.40
N ARG A 66 -9.32 7.05 -18.38
CA ARG A 66 -10.43 7.99 -18.47
C ARG A 66 -9.92 9.40 -18.16
N VAL A 67 -9.95 10.28 -19.16
CA VAL A 67 -9.54 11.68 -19.04
C VAL A 67 -10.55 12.58 -19.74
N GLY A 68 -10.66 13.83 -19.30
CA GLY A 68 -11.46 14.83 -20.02
C GLY A 68 -10.85 15.19 -21.38
N TRP A 69 -9.53 15.35 -21.43
CA TRP A 69 -8.79 15.73 -22.64
C TRP A 69 -7.48 14.95 -22.72
N TRP A 70 -7.26 14.24 -23.82
CA TRP A 70 -6.03 13.48 -24.04
C TRP A 70 -4.82 14.39 -24.26
N LYS A 71 -3.67 14.00 -23.71
CA LYS A 71 -2.35 14.60 -23.95
C LYS A 71 -1.42 13.53 -24.49
N ASN A 72 -0.61 13.88 -25.49
CA ASN A 72 0.41 12.97 -26.02
C ASN A 72 1.36 12.57 -24.88
N GLY A 73 1.62 11.28 -24.73
CA GLY A 73 2.39 10.73 -23.61
C GLY A 73 1.55 10.11 -22.51
N TYR A 74 0.23 10.33 -22.46
CA TYR A 74 -0.62 9.67 -21.46
C TYR A 74 -0.60 8.14 -21.60
N PRO A 75 -0.69 7.42 -20.48
CA PRO A 75 -0.80 5.97 -20.50
C PRO A 75 -2.19 5.54 -20.99
N GLU A 76 -2.24 4.38 -21.62
CA GLU A 76 -3.48 3.82 -22.19
C GLU A 76 -4.41 3.21 -21.12
N TYR A 77 -3.86 2.90 -19.95
CA TYR A 77 -4.59 2.34 -18.82
C TYR A 77 -4.09 2.87 -17.47
N PHE A 78 -4.95 2.78 -16.46
CA PHE A 78 -4.59 2.88 -15.05
C PHE A 78 -4.67 1.47 -14.44
N ALA A 79 -3.52 0.92 -14.04
CA ALA A 79 -3.48 -0.39 -13.40
C ALA A 79 -4.03 -0.34 -11.97
N LYS A 80 -4.85 -1.33 -11.59
CA LYS A 80 -5.40 -1.45 -10.24
C LYS A 80 -5.42 -2.90 -9.76
N VAL A 81 -5.04 -3.13 -8.51
CA VAL A 81 -5.25 -4.40 -7.80
C VAL A 81 -6.74 -4.64 -7.68
N LEU A 82 -7.15 -5.87 -7.97
CA LEU A 82 -8.55 -6.24 -8.02
C LEU A 82 -9.06 -6.70 -6.67
N ASN A 83 -10.32 -6.36 -6.40
CA ASN A 83 -11.10 -7.11 -5.43
C ASN A 83 -11.24 -8.55 -5.95
N SER A 84 -10.74 -9.52 -5.19
CA SER A 84 -10.68 -10.94 -5.53
C SER A 84 -11.85 -11.70 -4.90
N THR A 85 -11.91 -13.01 -5.13
CA THR A 85 -12.91 -13.91 -4.55
C THR A 85 -13.14 -13.61 -3.07
N ASN A 86 -14.40 -13.36 -2.70
CA ASN A 86 -14.84 -13.29 -1.31
C ASN A 86 -14.73 -14.69 -0.69
N TRP A 87 -13.59 -14.93 -0.05
CA TRP A 87 -13.29 -16.21 0.58
C TRP A 87 -13.85 -16.32 2.01
N ILE A 88 -14.25 -15.21 2.64
CA ILE A 88 -14.70 -15.21 4.04
C ILE A 88 -16.16 -15.62 4.23
N GLY A 89 -16.94 -15.74 3.15
CA GLY A 89 -18.39 -15.91 3.20
C GLY A 89 -18.90 -17.06 4.07
N ILE A 90 -19.70 -16.72 5.09
CA ILE A 90 -20.45 -17.64 5.97
C ILE A 90 -21.85 -17.04 6.19
N GLY A 91 -22.81 -17.47 5.39
CA GLY A 91 -24.22 -17.12 5.57
C GLY A 91 -24.83 -17.88 6.74
N ILE A 92 -25.57 -17.15 7.59
CA ILE A 92 -26.26 -17.69 8.77
C ILE A 92 -27.74 -17.32 8.68
N SER A 93 -28.63 -18.31 8.84
CA SER A 93 -30.05 -18.04 9.04
C SER A 93 -30.67 -18.94 10.11
N VAL A 94 -31.67 -18.41 10.81
CA VAL A 94 -32.39 -19.08 11.90
C VAL A 94 -33.85 -19.25 11.48
N ASP A 95 -34.30 -20.48 11.28
CA ASP A 95 -35.63 -20.83 10.74
C ASP A 95 -36.01 -20.01 9.49
N GLY A 96 -35.03 -19.73 8.63
CA GLY A 96 -35.20 -18.95 7.40
C GLY A 96 -34.97 -17.45 7.54
N THR A 97 -34.79 -16.90 8.75
CA THR A 97 -34.45 -15.48 8.96
C THR A 97 -32.93 -15.28 8.91
N GLU A 98 -32.44 -14.54 7.92
CA GLU A 98 -31.00 -14.28 7.73
C GLU A 98 -30.42 -13.35 8.81
N LEU A 99 -29.23 -13.68 9.30
CA LEU A 99 -28.43 -12.79 10.14
C LEU A 99 -27.86 -11.67 9.29
N ASN A 100 -28.38 -10.47 9.50
CA ASN A 100 -27.89 -9.25 8.86
C ASN A 100 -27.84 -8.13 9.90
N LEU A 101 -26.63 -7.70 10.29
CA LEU A 101 -26.43 -6.72 11.38
C LEU A 101 -27.05 -5.35 11.07
N ALA A 102 -27.22 -4.99 9.80
CA ALA A 102 -27.90 -3.75 9.43
C ALA A 102 -29.42 -3.80 9.70
N ALA A 103 -29.99 -5.00 9.82
CA ALA A 103 -31.42 -5.24 10.09
C ALA A 103 -31.70 -5.75 11.52
N CYS A 104 -30.66 -6.04 12.30
CA CYS A 104 -30.79 -6.58 13.66
C CYS A 104 -30.61 -5.48 14.73
N GLN A 105 -31.16 -5.73 15.92
CA GLN A 105 -30.70 -4.99 17.10
C GLN A 105 -29.42 -5.66 17.62
N VAL A 106 -28.31 -4.93 17.61
CA VAL A 106 -27.00 -5.44 18.03
C VAL A 106 -26.67 -4.95 19.45
N LYS A 107 -26.27 -5.87 20.32
CA LYS A 107 -25.87 -5.64 21.71
C LYS A 107 -24.51 -6.28 21.96
N ALA A 108 -23.79 -5.81 22.99
CA ALA A 108 -22.49 -6.36 23.40
C ALA A 108 -21.50 -6.55 22.23
N PHE A 109 -21.54 -5.62 21.27
CA PHE A 109 -20.65 -5.67 20.12
C PHE A 109 -19.22 -5.41 20.57
N ARG A 110 -18.28 -6.18 20.07
CA ARG A 110 -16.86 -5.94 20.26
C ARG A 110 -16.10 -6.45 19.06
N ARG A 111 -15.30 -5.61 18.41
CA ARG A 111 -14.34 -6.02 17.38
C ARG A 111 -12.93 -5.68 17.84
N VAL A 112 -12.01 -6.62 17.69
CA VAL A 112 -10.61 -6.47 18.10
C VAL A 112 -9.66 -6.94 17.03
N LEU A 113 -8.78 -6.03 16.62
CA LEU A 113 -7.57 -6.36 15.90
C LEU A 113 -6.45 -6.55 16.93
N ASN A 114 -6.08 -7.80 17.21
CA ASN A 114 -4.94 -8.12 18.05
C ASN A 114 -3.67 -8.05 17.21
N MET A 115 -2.90 -6.98 17.39
CA MET A 115 -1.69 -6.73 16.61
C MET A 115 -0.54 -7.63 17.02
N LYS A 116 -0.53 -8.06 18.29
CA LYS A 116 0.52 -8.93 18.84
C LYS A 116 0.51 -10.32 18.21
N GLU A 117 -0.68 -10.83 17.96
CA GLU A 117 -0.91 -12.19 17.48
C GLU A 117 -1.44 -12.23 16.04
N GLY A 118 -1.77 -11.08 15.45
CA GLY A 118 -2.22 -10.96 14.08
C GLY A 118 -3.57 -11.60 13.79
N THR A 119 -4.54 -11.42 14.70
CA THR A 119 -5.90 -11.93 14.53
C THR A 119 -6.94 -10.82 14.58
N LEU A 120 -7.99 -10.96 13.77
CA LEU A 120 -9.20 -10.17 13.87
C LEU A 120 -10.28 -11.00 14.57
N SER A 121 -10.85 -10.47 15.65
CA SER A 121 -11.96 -11.10 16.36
C SER A 121 -13.16 -10.17 16.46
N ARG A 122 -14.35 -10.75 16.51
CA ARG A 122 -15.62 -10.03 16.63
C ARG A 122 -16.62 -10.83 17.45
N SER A 123 -17.26 -10.20 18.42
CA SER A 123 -18.32 -10.80 19.23
C SER A 123 -19.52 -9.87 19.31
N PHE A 124 -20.74 -10.41 19.31
CA PHE A 124 -21.95 -9.62 19.50
C PHE A 124 -23.14 -10.53 19.85
N THR A 125 -24.20 -9.90 20.37
CA THR A 125 -25.53 -10.50 20.44
C THR A 125 -26.44 -9.78 19.45
N ALA A 126 -27.09 -10.52 18.55
CA ALA A 126 -28.05 -10.00 17.60
C ALA A 126 -29.46 -10.49 17.95
N THR A 127 -30.39 -9.56 18.09
CA THR A 127 -31.83 -9.85 18.08
C THR A 127 -32.30 -9.74 16.62
N LEU A 128 -32.71 -10.88 16.05
CA LEU A 128 -33.27 -11.00 14.71
C LEU A 128 -34.66 -10.32 14.63
N PRO A 129 -35.15 -9.98 13.42
CA PRO A 129 -36.48 -9.36 13.24
C PRO A 129 -37.65 -10.15 13.84
N ASP A 130 -37.53 -11.47 13.97
CA ASP A 130 -38.53 -12.34 14.58
C ASP A 130 -38.41 -12.47 16.11
N GLY A 131 -37.48 -11.75 16.74
CA GLY A 131 -37.26 -11.70 18.18
C GLY A 131 -36.32 -12.77 18.73
N LYS A 132 -35.81 -13.69 17.90
CA LYS A 132 -34.81 -14.67 18.31
C LYS A 132 -33.48 -13.97 18.56
N GLU A 133 -32.78 -14.38 19.61
CA GLU A 133 -31.47 -13.85 19.98
C GLU A 133 -30.39 -14.90 19.78
N ILE A 134 -29.32 -14.51 19.08
CA ILE A 134 -28.11 -15.32 18.94
C ILE A 134 -26.90 -14.51 19.43
N ARG A 135 -25.94 -15.20 20.03
CA ARG A 135 -24.59 -14.70 20.25
C ARG A 135 -23.68 -15.23 19.15
N VAL A 136 -22.84 -14.37 18.60
CA VAL A 136 -21.82 -14.71 17.62
C VAL A 136 -20.45 -14.38 18.17
N GLU A 137 -19.49 -15.26 17.96
CA GLU A 137 -18.07 -15.07 18.26
C GLU A 137 -17.22 -15.57 17.08
N ALA A 138 -16.58 -14.65 16.37
CA ALA A 138 -15.75 -14.91 15.21
C ALA A 138 -14.29 -14.55 15.49
N VAL A 139 -13.36 -15.40 15.03
CA VAL A 139 -11.91 -15.14 15.01
C VAL A 139 -11.39 -15.56 13.65
N ARG A 140 -10.64 -14.69 12.97
CA ARG A 140 -10.00 -15.01 11.71
C ARG A 140 -8.61 -14.39 11.58
N PHE A 141 -7.80 -15.00 10.73
CA PHE A 141 -6.50 -14.47 10.33
C PHE A 141 -6.15 -14.95 8.92
N VAL A 142 -5.27 -14.17 8.29
CA VAL A 142 -4.52 -14.56 7.09
C VAL A 142 -3.16 -15.03 7.61
N SER A 143 -2.77 -16.27 7.30
CA SER A 143 -1.60 -16.89 7.92
C SER A 143 -0.31 -16.28 7.39
N LEU A 144 0.55 -15.83 8.29
CA LEU A 144 1.89 -15.36 7.97
C LEU A 144 2.87 -16.53 7.76
N ALA A 145 2.57 -17.70 8.33
CA ALA A 145 3.39 -18.91 8.19
C ALA A 145 3.05 -19.74 6.94
N ARG A 146 1.82 -19.63 6.45
CA ARG A 146 1.32 -20.32 5.25
C ARG A 146 0.61 -19.31 4.36
N GLN A 147 1.37 -18.70 3.45
CA GLN A 147 0.96 -17.48 2.75
C GLN A 147 -0.37 -17.60 1.98
N GLU A 148 -0.73 -18.80 1.51
CA GLU A 148 -1.95 -19.06 0.76
C GLU A 148 -3.20 -19.16 1.65
N ILE A 149 -3.05 -19.28 2.97
CA ILE A 149 -4.11 -19.77 3.87
C ILE A 149 -4.82 -18.64 4.63
N GLY A 150 -6.14 -18.61 4.51
CA GLY A 150 -7.06 -17.88 5.39
C GLY A 150 -7.86 -18.85 6.25
N VAL A 151 -8.08 -18.51 7.52
CA VAL A 151 -8.77 -19.37 8.49
C VAL A 151 -9.79 -18.58 9.29
N ILE A 152 -10.96 -19.18 9.54
CA ILE A 152 -12.05 -18.59 10.32
C ILE A 152 -12.56 -19.62 11.33
N ARG A 153 -12.71 -19.21 12.59
CA ARG A 153 -13.58 -19.83 13.59
C ARG A 153 -14.79 -18.93 13.76
N TYR A 154 -15.98 -19.41 13.47
CA TYR A 154 -17.24 -18.67 13.60
C TYR A 154 -18.21 -19.45 14.48
N ALA A 155 -18.51 -18.95 15.67
CA ALA A 155 -19.40 -19.60 16.63
C ALA A 155 -20.75 -18.89 16.70
N VAL A 156 -21.82 -19.67 16.79
CA VAL A 156 -23.20 -19.20 16.99
C VAL A 156 -23.80 -19.92 18.19
N THR A 157 -24.34 -19.18 19.15
CA THR A 157 -25.08 -19.70 20.32
C THR A 157 -26.50 -19.12 20.33
N PRO A 158 -27.56 -19.95 20.20
CA PRO A 158 -28.94 -19.53 20.44
C PRO A 158 -29.15 -19.15 21.91
N LEU A 159 -29.80 -18.02 22.21
CA LEU A 159 -29.95 -17.53 23.58
C LEU A 159 -31.36 -17.68 24.16
N ASN A 160 -32.39 -17.72 23.31
CA ASN A 160 -33.78 -17.73 23.77
C ASN A 160 -34.70 -18.66 22.95
N PHE A 161 -34.13 -19.57 22.15
CA PHE A 161 -34.90 -20.45 21.28
C PHE A 161 -34.20 -21.79 21.03
N THR A 162 -35.01 -22.75 20.58
CA THR A 162 -34.57 -23.95 19.87
C THR A 162 -35.18 -23.93 18.47
N GLY A 163 -34.41 -24.25 17.45
CA GLY A 163 -34.84 -24.16 16.06
C GLY A 163 -33.81 -24.77 15.10
N THR A 164 -33.82 -24.30 13.86
CA THR A 164 -32.89 -24.75 12.81
C THR A 164 -31.92 -23.63 12.45
N LEU A 165 -30.62 -23.89 12.64
CA LEU A 165 -29.55 -23.04 12.11
C LEU A 165 -29.20 -23.54 10.72
N THR A 166 -29.36 -22.69 9.70
CA THR A 166 -28.84 -22.95 8.36
C THR A 166 -27.51 -22.24 8.20
N VAL A 167 -26.47 -23.01 7.88
CA VAL A 167 -25.12 -22.50 7.63
C VAL A 167 -24.85 -22.64 6.13
N THR A 168 -24.41 -21.54 5.50
CA THR A 168 -23.95 -21.53 4.11
C THR A 168 -22.51 -21.04 4.02
N THR A 169 -21.55 -21.93 3.84
CA THR A 169 -20.15 -21.55 3.58
C THR A 169 -19.92 -21.45 2.09
N TYR A 170 -19.28 -20.39 1.60
CA TYR A 170 -19.13 -20.18 0.16
C TYR A 170 -17.87 -19.44 -0.26
N LEU A 171 -17.53 -19.60 -1.54
CA LEU A 171 -16.63 -18.77 -2.32
C LEU A 171 -17.48 -17.98 -3.31
N ASP A 172 -17.30 -16.67 -3.36
CA ASP A 172 -18.01 -15.79 -4.29
C ASP A 172 -17.02 -14.93 -5.08
N GLY A 173 -16.87 -15.25 -6.36
CA GLY A 173 -16.05 -14.51 -7.31
C GLY A 173 -16.84 -13.46 -8.11
N ASP A 174 -18.14 -13.28 -7.87
CA ASP A 174 -18.96 -12.28 -8.55
C ASP A 174 -18.81 -10.87 -7.94
N VAL A 175 -17.57 -10.50 -7.64
CA VAL A 175 -17.18 -9.25 -7.00
C VAL A 175 -17.00 -8.09 -8.01
N GLN A 176 -16.96 -6.87 -7.48
CA GLN A 176 -16.74 -5.65 -8.24
C GLN A 176 -15.76 -4.72 -7.52
N ASN A 177 -15.09 -3.86 -8.29
CA ASN A 177 -14.31 -2.74 -7.77
C ASN A 177 -15.19 -1.49 -7.80
N LYS A 178 -15.32 -0.79 -6.67
CA LYS A 178 -16.07 0.47 -6.53
C LYS A 178 -15.45 1.60 -7.37
N ASP A 179 -14.15 1.53 -7.63
CA ASP A 179 -13.39 2.53 -8.39
C ASP A 179 -13.28 2.24 -9.91
N SER A 180 -14.03 1.28 -10.46
CA SER A 180 -14.01 0.93 -11.89
C SER A 180 -14.33 2.15 -12.78
N ASN A 181 -13.52 2.40 -13.81
CA ASN A 181 -13.69 3.57 -14.68
C ASN A 181 -14.98 3.52 -15.52
N TYR A 182 -15.47 2.31 -15.79
CA TYR A 182 -16.58 2.02 -16.71
C TYR A 182 -17.62 1.07 -16.11
N ASP A 183 -17.72 0.97 -14.77
CA ASP A 183 -18.68 0.12 -14.05
C ASP A 183 -18.64 -1.36 -14.50
N GLU A 184 -17.47 -1.82 -14.95
CA GLU A 184 -17.25 -3.19 -15.43
C GLU A 184 -16.72 -4.08 -14.28
N LYS A 185 -17.24 -5.31 -14.17
CA LYS A 185 -16.62 -6.39 -13.37
C LYS A 185 -15.43 -7.00 -14.11
N PHE A 186 -14.33 -7.24 -13.42
CA PHE A 186 -13.05 -7.61 -14.06
C PHE A 186 -12.78 -9.12 -14.18
N TRP A 187 -13.62 -9.95 -13.54
CA TRP A 187 -13.45 -11.39 -13.48
C TRP A 187 -14.39 -12.16 -14.41
N VAL A 188 -13.88 -13.24 -14.98
CA VAL A 188 -14.61 -14.27 -15.72
C VAL A 188 -14.43 -15.61 -15.01
N GLU A 189 -15.51 -16.39 -14.88
CA GLU A 189 -15.43 -17.76 -14.37
C GLU A 189 -14.62 -18.63 -15.34
N VAL A 190 -13.70 -19.43 -14.81
CA VAL A 190 -12.93 -20.41 -15.59
C VAL A 190 -13.28 -21.82 -15.16
N HIS A 191 -13.36 -22.05 -13.85
CA HIS A 191 -13.67 -23.34 -13.28
C HIS A 191 -14.42 -23.16 -11.96
N LYS A 192 -15.38 -24.04 -11.70
CA LYS A 192 -15.96 -24.25 -10.38
C LYS A 192 -16.20 -25.74 -10.19
N GLU A 193 -16.10 -26.19 -8.96
CA GLU A 193 -16.37 -27.57 -8.59
C GLU A 193 -16.76 -27.63 -7.12
N VAL A 194 -17.81 -28.37 -6.79
CA VAL A 194 -18.16 -28.71 -5.40
C VAL A 194 -18.16 -30.22 -5.24
N THR A 195 -17.25 -30.72 -4.40
CA THR A 195 -17.13 -32.16 -4.08
C THR A 195 -17.64 -32.45 -2.68
N ALA A 196 -17.50 -33.69 -2.19
CA ALA A 196 -17.79 -34.00 -0.79
C ALA A 196 -16.77 -33.34 0.17
N ASP A 197 -15.52 -33.15 -0.28
CA ASP A 197 -14.41 -32.75 0.59
C ASP A 197 -14.05 -31.26 0.49
N ASN A 198 -14.23 -30.65 -0.68
CA ASN A 198 -13.87 -29.26 -0.95
C ASN A 198 -14.69 -28.62 -2.08
N ALA A 199 -14.81 -27.29 -2.02
CA ALA A 199 -15.32 -26.46 -3.09
C ALA A 199 -14.19 -25.60 -3.65
N ALA A 200 -14.13 -25.49 -4.98
CA ALA A 200 -13.12 -24.72 -5.69
C ALA A 200 -13.78 -23.71 -6.64
N LEU A 201 -13.14 -22.54 -6.77
CA LEU A 201 -13.52 -21.51 -7.73
C LEU A 201 -12.26 -20.90 -8.33
N THR A 202 -12.14 -20.97 -9.65
CA THR A 202 -11.10 -20.28 -10.43
C THR A 202 -11.73 -19.20 -11.28
N VAL A 203 -11.25 -17.98 -11.10
CA VAL A 203 -11.59 -16.82 -11.92
C VAL A 203 -10.35 -16.32 -12.65
N ARG A 204 -10.54 -15.72 -13.84
CA ARG A 204 -9.48 -15.01 -14.55
C ARG A 204 -9.83 -13.57 -14.85
N THR A 205 -8.81 -12.72 -14.88
CA THR A 205 -8.96 -11.33 -15.32
C THR A 205 -9.28 -11.27 -16.81
N LYS A 206 -10.16 -10.35 -17.22
CA LYS A 206 -10.59 -10.24 -18.63
C LYS A 206 -9.47 -9.88 -19.62
N LYS A 207 -8.40 -9.21 -19.18
CA LYS A 207 -7.37 -8.63 -20.07
C LYS A 207 -5.97 -9.22 -19.91
N LEU A 208 -5.54 -9.51 -18.69
CA LEU A 208 -4.15 -9.95 -18.41
C LEU A 208 -4.01 -11.44 -18.14
N ASP A 209 -5.12 -12.18 -18.15
CA ASP A 209 -5.14 -13.64 -17.96
C ASP A 209 -4.51 -14.10 -16.63
N PHE A 210 -4.44 -13.22 -15.63
CA PHE A 210 -4.20 -13.65 -14.25
C PHE A 210 -5.34 -14.55 -13.80
N HIS A 211 -5.00 -15.74 -13.31
CA HIS A 211 -5.93 -16.68 -12.74
C HIS A 211 -5.76 -16.70 -11.22
N VAL A 212 -6.88 -16.68 -10.50
CA VAL A 212 -6.95 -16.83 -9.04
C VAL A 212 -7.84 -18.02 -8.75
N THR A 213 -7.31 -18.98 -7.99
CA THR A 213 -8.06 -20.15 -7.53
C THR A 213 -8.19 -20.10 -6.03
N SER A 214 -9.42 -20.13 -5.56
CA SER A 214 -9.76 -20.29 -4.15
C SER A 214 -10.32 -21.70 -3.94
N VAL A 215 -9.82 -22.42 -2.95
CA VAL A 215 -10.31 -23.75 -2.57
C VAL A 215 -10.62 -23.74 -1.09
N MET A 216 -11.81 -24.19 -0.70
CA MET A 216 -12.22 -24.20 0.70
C MET A 216 -12.72 -25.56 1.17
N THR A 217 -12.58 -25.78 2.48
CA THR A 217 -13.29 -26.82 3.23
C THR A 217 -13.73 -26.25 4.58
N PHE A 218 -14.59 -26.98 5.27
CA PHE A 218 -15.10 -26.56 6.57
C PHE A 218 -15.38 -27.75 7.48
N GLU A 219 -15.46 -27.47 8.77
CA GLU A 219 -15.94 -28.40 9.78
C GLU A 219 -16.98 -27.71 10.66
N ILE A 220 -18.04 -28.43 11.05
CA ILE A 220 -18.98 -27.96 12.06
C ILE A 220 -18.85 -28.81 13.31
N HIS A 221 -18.70 -28.13 14.44
CA HIS A 221 -18.66 -28.74 15.77
C HIS A 221 -19.83 -28.20 16.58
N GLN A 222 -20.48 -29.07 17.37
CA GLN A 222 -21.50 -28.67 18.33
C GLN A 222 -21.10 -29.19 19.71
N ASN A 223 -21.04 -28.31 20.70
CA ASN A 223 -20.55 -28.61 22.06
C ASN A 223 -19.19 -29.34 22.07
N GLY A 224 -18.30 -28.97 21.15
CA GLY A 224 -16.95 -29.54 21.03
C GLY A 224 -16.85 -30.86 20.26
N ALA A 225 -17.97 -31.41 19.77
CA ALA A 225 -17.96 -32.62 18.94
C ALA A 225 -18.18 -32.28 17.47
N LYS A 226 -17.32 -32.79 16.58
CA LYS A 226 -17.49 -32.67 15.12
C LYS A 226 -18.77 -33.39 14.69
N LEU A 227 -19.62 -32.69 13.95
CA LEU A 227 -20.84 -33.25 13.38
C LEU A 227 -20.55 -33.93 12.04
N ALA A 228 -21.14 -35.10 11.82
CA ALA A 228 -21.16 -35.76 10.52
C ALA A 228 -22.43 -35.33 9.78
N LEU A 229 -22.30 -34.37 8.88
CA LEU A 229 -23.41 -33.78 8.13
C LEU A 229 -23.17 -33.97 6.63
N GLU A 230 -24.25 -34.18 5.88
CA GLU A 230 -24.22 -34.21 4.42
C GLU A 230 -24.70 -32.84 3.90
N PRO A 231 -23.79 -31.96 3.45
CA PRO A 231 -24.19 -30.64 2.97
C PRO A 231 -24.82 -30.71 1.57
N GLU A 232 -25.81 -29.86 1.34
CA GLU A 232 -26.26 -29.49 -0.01
C GLU A 232 -25.12 -28.76 -0.71
N GLN A 233 -24.70 -29.27 -1.87
CA GLN A 233 -23.72 -28.61 -2.73
C GLN A 233 -24.40 -27.48 -3.51
N ILE A 234 -23.79 -26.29 -3.51
CA ILE A 234 -24.31 -25.11 -4.21
C ILE A 234 -23.30 -24.68 -5.27
N GLU A 235 -23.74 -24.71 -6.52
CA GLU A 235 -23.00 -24.17 -7.66
C GLU A 235 -23.86 -23.14 -8.40
N GLN A 236 -23.33 -21.93 -8.56
CA GLN A 236 -23.91 -20.87 -9.38
C GLN A 236 -22.80 -20.17 -10.18
N GLU A 237 -23.14 -19.19 -11.01
CA GLU A 237 -22.11 -18.41 -11.71
C GLU A 237 -21.18 -17.72 -10.69
N LYS A 238 -19.88 -17.99 -10.81
CA LYS A 238 -18.78 -17.55 -9.95
C LYS A 238 -19.01 -17.85 -8.47
N TYR A 239 -19.78 -18.89 -8.15
CA TYR A 239 -20.13 -19.22 -6.78
C TYR A 239 -20.05 -20.73 -6.56
N ALA A 240 -19.31 -21.12 -5.52
CA ALA A 240 -19.17 -22.51 -5.10
C ALA A 240 -19.30 -22.59 -3.58
N GLY A 241 -20.19 -23.44 -3.07
CA GLY A 241 -20.49 -23.46 -1.65
C GLY A 241 -21.24 -24.67 -1.17
N TYR A 242 -21.55 -24.65 0.12
CA TYR A 242 -22.27 -25.70 0.83
C TYR A 242 -23.35 -25.07 1.69
N ARG A 243 -24.52 -25.71 1.74
CA ARG A 243 -25.57 -25.38 2.70
C ARG A 243 -25.91 -26.60 3.54
N LEU A 244 -26.05 -26.39 4.84
CA LEU A 244 -26.45 -27.45 5.75
C LEU A 244 -27.29 -26.90 6.89
N GLN A 245 -28.06 -27.78 7.50
CA GLN A 245 -28.91 -27.48 8.64
C GLN A 245 -28.37 -28.19 9.87
N VAL A 246 -28.35 -27.46 10.98
CA VAL A 246 -27.95 -27.95 12.30
C VAL A 246 -29.09 -27.66 13.26
N GLU A 247 -29.42 -28.65 14.10
CA GLU A 247 -30.36 -28.43 15.19
C GLU A 247 -29.74 -27.42 16.17
N ALA A 248 -30.38 -26.27 16.33
CA ALA A 248 -29.92 -25.19 17.19
C ALA A 248 -30.68 -25.27 18.50
N LYS A 249 -30.00 -25.64 19.59
CA LYS A 249 -30.59 -25.67 20.94
C LYS A 249 -30.14 -24.45 21.72
N GLN A 250 -31.02 -23.96 22.57
CA GLN A 250 -30.69 -22.87 23.48
C GLN A 250 -29.42 -23.20 24.27
N ASP A 251 -28.52 -22.23 24.34
CA ASP A 251 -27.24 -22.28 25.06
C ASP A 251 -26.22 -23.32 24.54
N GLU A 252 -26.50 -24.01 23.44
CA GLU A 252 -25.55 -24.90 22.77
C GLU A 252 -24.77 -24.18 21.66
N GLU A 253 -23.44 -24.21 21.74
CA GLU A 253 -22.57 -23.55 20.76
C GLU A 253 -22.40 -24.43 19.51
N THR A 254 -22.63 -23.83 18.34
CA THR A 254 -22.26 -24.41 17.05
C THR A 254 -21.10 -23.61 16.45
N VAL A 255 -19.96 -24.26 16.21
CA VAL A 255 -18.73 -23.64 15.71
C VAL A 255 -18.45 -24.13 14.29
N ILE A 256 -18.28 -23.19 13.38
CA ILE A 256 -17.86 -23.40 12.00
C ILE A 256 -16.37 -23.06 11.92
N TYR A 257 -15.54 -24.05 11.61
CA TYR A 257 -14.17 -23.83 11.19
C TYR A 257 -14.13 -23.81 9.67
N LYS A 258 -13.70 -22.72 9.06
CA LYS A 258 -13.54 -22.60 7.60
C LYS A 258 -12.06 -22.39 7.28
N TYR A 259 -11.55 -23.21 6.36
CA TYR A 259 -10.18 -23.11 5.86
C TYR A 259 -10.26 -22.80 4.37
N VAL A 260 -9.44 -21.85 3.90
CA VAL A 260 -9.38 -21.49 2.49
C VAL A 260 -7.93 -21.34 2.05
N ALA A 261 -7.58 -21.96 0.94
CA ALA A 261 -6.34 -21.71 0.21
C ALA A 261 -6.64 -20.83 -1.00
N ASN A 262 -5.88 -19.75 -1.17
CA ASN A 262 -5.94 -18.86 -2.32
C ASN A 262 -4.59 -18.91 -3.04
N VAL A 263 -4.59 -19.29 -4.31
CA VAL A 263 -3.38 -19.37 -5.15
C VAL A 263 -3.57 -18.61 -6.45
N THR A 264 -2.47 -18.12 -7.02
CA THR A 264 -2.51 -17.30 -8.24
C THR A 264 -1.57 -17.82 -9.33
N SER A 265 -1.87 -17.45 -10.58
CA SER A 265 -1.02 -17.77 -11.73
C SER A 265 0.33 -17.04 -11.73
N ARG A 266 0.62 -16.21 -10.71
CA ARG A 266 1.95 -15.65 -10.51
C ARG A 266 2.92 -16.72 -10.01
N ASP A 267 2.43 -17.71 -9.26
CA ASP A 267 3.28 -18.68 -8.56
C ASP A 267 3.18 -20.08 -9.19
N TYR A 268 2.06 -20.37 -9.84
CA TYR A 268 1.78 -21.68 -10.45
C TYR A 268 1.31 -21.51 -11.90
N GLY A 269 1.62 -22.48 -12.76
CA GLY A 269 0.98 -22.54 -14.08
C GLY A 269 -0.52 -22.81 -13.95
N TYR A 270 -1.33 -22.35 -14.91
CA TYR A 270 -2.80 -22.51 -14.88
C TYR A 270 -3.25 -23.95 -14.58
N ALA A 271 -2.63 -24.93 -15.25
CA ALA A 271 -2.95 -26.35 -15.06
C ALA A 271 -2.60 -26.91 -13.67
N GLN A 272 -1.79 -26.20 -12.89
CA GLN A 272 -1.34 -26.59 -11.54
C GLN A 272 -2.15 -25.92 -10.43
N LEU A 273 -2.92 -24.87 -10.73
CA LEU A 273 -3.56 -24.04 -9.70
C LEU A 273 -4.52 -24.82 -8.79
N LEU A 274 -5.36 -25.67 -9.38
CA LEU A 274 -6.33 -26.44 -8.61
C LEU A 274 -5.64 -27.42 -7.66
N ASP A 275 -4.61 -28.12 -8.15
CA ASP A 275 -3.83 -29.08 -7.35
C ASP A 275 -3.02 -28.38 -6.24
N ALA A 276 -2.40 -27.24 -6.55
CA ALA A 276 -1.67 -26.44 -5.56
C ALA A 276 -2.61 -25.94 -4.45
N GLY A 277 -3.77 -25.38 -4.81
CA GLY A 277 -4.78 -24.93 -3.86
C GLY A 277 -5.31 -26.08 -2.99
N ARG A 278 -5.56 -27.26 -3.58
CA ARG A 278 -5.99 -28.45 -2.84
C ARG A 278 -4.94 -28.98 -1.88
N SER A 279 -3.68 -29.03 -2.29
CA SER A 279 -2.57 -29.47 -1.43
C SER A 279 -2.44 -28.56 -0.22
N ALA A 280 -2.39 -27.25 -0.44
CA ALA A 280 -2.30 -26.26 0.64
C ALA A 280 -3.51 -26.33 1.59
N LEU A 281 -4.72 -26.48 1.04
CA LEU A 281 -5.94 -26.64 1.83
C LEU A 281 -5.92 -27.92 2.68
N GLN A 282 -5.49 -29.05 2.10
CA GLN A 282 -5.44 -30.33 2.80
C GLN A 282 -4.47 -30.27 3.99
N GLU A 283 -3.30 -29.67 3.80
CA GLU A 283 -2.31 -29.47 4.87
C GLU A 283 -2.83 -28.54 5.97
N ALA A 284 -3.55 -27.48 5.61
CA ALA A 284 -4.16 -26.56 6.56
C ALA A 284 -5.30 -27.23 7.36
N ALA A 285 -6.20 -27.93 6.69
CA ALA A 285 -7.31 -28.64 7.33
C ALA A 285 -6.82 -29.76 8.26
N ALA A 286 -5.75 -30.47 7.89
CA ALA A 286 -5.13 -31.50 8.73
C ALA A 286 -4.48 -30.92 10.01
N ALA A 287 -3.88 -29.73 9.93
CA ALA A 287 -3.34 -29.02 11.09
C ALA A 287 -4.46 -28.48 12.01
N GLY A 288 -5.55 -28.02 11.40
CA GLY A 288 -6.70 -27.46 12.10
C GLY A 288 -6.45 -26.06 12.70
N PHE A 289 -7.50 -25.44 13.22
CA PHE A 289 -7.47 -24.06 13.71
C PHE A 289 -6.42 -23.82 14.80
N GLY A 290 -6.31 -24.71 15.78
CA GLY A 290 -5.41 -24.55 16.93
C GLY A 290 -3.95 -24.44 16.51
N GLN A 291 -3.47 -25.39 15.70
CA GLN A 291 -2.09 -25.38 15.23
C GLN A 291 -1.81 -24.17 14.31
N LEU A 292 -2.73 -23.86 13.39
CA LEU A 292 -2.55 -22.70 12.49
C LEU A 292 -2.50 -21.38 13.26
N TYR A 293 -3.27 -21.24 14.34
CA TYR A 293 -3.23 -20.08 15.21
C TYR A 293 -1.91 -20.01 15.99
N GLU A 294 -1.38 -21.12 16.51
CA GLU A 294 -0.06 -21.16 17.14
C GLU A 294 1.06 -20.75 16.16
N GLU A 295 1.02 -21.25 14.92
CA GLU A 295 1.95 -20.86 13.84
C GLU A 295 1.88 -19.35 13.55
N GLN A 296 0.66 -18.78 13.49
CA GLN A 296 0.44 -17.35 13.31
C GLN A 296 1.05 -16.52 14.46
N VAL A 297 0.78 -16.91 15.71
CA VAL A 297 1.30 -16.23 16.90
C VAL A 297 2.83 -16.25 16.92
N GLN A 298 3.44 -17.39 16.57
CA GLN A 298 4.89 -17.51 16.51
C GLN A 298 5.50 -16.64 15.40
N ALA A 299 4.88 -16.61 14.22
CA ALA A 299 5.33 -15.78 13.12
C ALA A 299 5.26 -14.27 13.47
N TRP A 300 4.18 -13.82 14.10
CA TRP A 300 4.08 -12.44 14.58
C TRP A 300 5.05 -12.12 15.71
N ALA A 301 5.24 -13.04 16.66
CA ALA A 301 6.23 -12.86 17.73
C ALA A 301 7.67 -12.71 17.16
N ALA A 302 7.98 -13.36 16.04
CA ALA A 302 9.24 -13.16 15.35
C ALA A 302 9.35 -11.77 14.72
N LYS A 303 8.31 -11.28 14.04
CA LYS A 303 8.28 -9.91 13.47
C LYS A 303 8.40 -8.84 14.55
N TRP A 304 7.69 -8.98 15.66
CA TRP A 304 7.73 -8.01 16.77
C TRP A 304 9.10 -7.94 17.47
N ARG A 305 9.90 -9.01 17.43
CA ARG A 305 11.23 -9.01 18.03
C ARG A 305 12.16 -7.97 17.40
N GLU A 306 12.07 -7.79 16.09
CA GLU A 306 12.96 -6.91 15.33
C GLU A 306 12.36 -5.51 15.09
N SER A 307 11.04 -5.34 15.30
CA SER A 307 10.32 -4.13 14.89
C SER A 307 9.52 -3.40 15.98
N ASP A 308 9.32 -3.96 17.18
CA ASP A 308 8.54 -3.29 18.23
C ASP A 308 9.22 -2.01 18.74
N ILE A 309 8.41 -0.97 18.93
CA ILE A 309 8.83 0.30 19.53
C ILE A 309 8.02 0.49 20.81
N VAL A 310 8.70 0.46 21.95
CA VAL A 310 8.08 0.60 23.28
C VAL A 310 8.05 2.07 23.69
N ILE A 311 6.86 2.59 23.93
CA ILE A 311 6.59 3.95 24.42
C ILE A 311 5.92 3.84 25.78
N GLU A 312 6.60 4.31 26.83
CA GLU A 312 6.09 4.36 28.19
C GLU A 312 5.43 5.71 28.49
N GLY A 313 4.32 5.70 29.23
CA GLY A 313 3.61 6.92 29.65
C GLY A 313 2.58 7.47 28.67
N ASP A 314 2.53 6.96 27.43
CA ASP A 314 1.52 7.33 26.43
C ASP A 314 0.99 6.09 25.67
N VAL A 315 -0.17 5.59 26.12
CA VAL A 315 -0.83 4.43 25.50
C VAL A 315 -1.35 4.72 24.09
N ALA A 316 -1.71 5.97 23.79
CA ALA A 316 -2.22 6.34 22.47
C ALA A 316 -1.08 6.33 21.45
N ALA A 317 0.07 6.91 21.79
CA ALA A 317 1.27 6.81 20.96
C ALA A 317 1.74 5.36 20.81
N GLN A 318 1.73 4.58 21.88
CA GLN A 318 2.10 3.16 21.84
C GLN A 318 1.19 2.34 20.93
N GLN A 319 -0.13 2.55 21.00
CA GLN A 319 -1.10 1.89 20.14
C GLN A 319 -0.88 2.31 18.67
N ALA A 320 -0.68 3.60 18.41
CA ALA A 320 -0.48 4.13 17.07
C ALA A 320 0.79 3.59 16.39
N ILE A 321 1.93 3.57 17.08
CA ILE A 321 3.17 3.08 16.47
C ILE A 321 3.10 1.58 16.15
N ARG A 322 2.53 0.77 17.06
CA ARG A 322 2.30 -0.66 16.80
C ARG A 322 1.30 -0.87 15.68
N PHE A 323 0.26 -0.06 15.57
CA PHE A 323 -0.66 -0.14 14.44
C PHE A 323 0.03 0.11 13.10
N ASN A 324 0.90 1.12 13.03
CA ASN A 324 1.65 1.42 11.82
C ASN A 324 2.60 0.27 11.43
N ILE A 325 3.39 -0.23 12.39
CA ILE A 325 4.31 -1.36 12.18
C ILE A 325 3.56 -2.63 11.76
N PHE A 326 2.42 -2.90 12.42
CA PHE A 326 1.56 -4.02 12.10
C PHE A 326 1.08 -3.94 10.65
N GLN A 327 0.47 -2.82 10.24
CA GLN A 327 -0.07 -2.67 8.89
C GLN A 327 1.00 -2.65 7.78
N LEU A 328 2.22 -2.17 8.07
CA LEU A 328 3.35 -2.29 7.14
C LEU A 328 3.69 -3.77 6.89
N ASN A 329 3.86 -4.56 7.96
CA ASN A 329 4.15 -6.00 7.85
C ASN A 329 2.98 -6.82 7.27
N GLN A 330 1.73 -6.37 7.43
CA GLN A 330 0.55 -6.94 6.77
C GLN A 330 0.60 -6.75 5.25
N THR A 331 1.16 -5.62 4.79
CA THR A 331 1.15 -5.20 3.39
C THR A 331 2.33 -5.77 2.62
N TYR A 332 3.51 -5.83 3.22
CA TYR A 332 4.73 -6.30 2.56
C TYR A 332 5.64 -7.04 3.52
N THR A 333 6.00 -8.26 3.15
CA THR A 333 6.87 -9.14 3.95
C THR A 333 8.30 -9.21 3.41
N GLY A 334 8.53 -8.79 2.17
CA GLY A 334 9.85 -8.83 1.52
C GLY A 334 10.18 -10.12 0.78
N GLU A 335 9.32 -11.13 0.84
CA GLU A 335 9.57 -12.47 0.30
C GLU A 335 9.51 -12.55 -1.24
N ASP A 336 8.90 -11.55 -1.90
CA ASP A 336 8.67 -11.55 -3.35
C ASP A 336 9.17 -10.25 -3.99
N ASP A 337 10.26 -10.35 -4.75
CA ASP A 337 10.91 -9.23 -5.46
C ASP A 337 10.11 -8.68 -6.66
N ARG A 338 8.97 -9.30 -6.98
CA ARG A 338 8.01 -8.83 -7.99
C ARG A 338 6.95 -7.90 -7.38
N LEU A 339 6.88 -7.81 -6.06
CA LEU A 339 5.90 -7.01 -5.33
C LEU A 339 6.48 -5.71 -4.78
N ASN A 340 5.58 -4.81 -4.42
CA ASN A 340 5.88 -3.52 -3.84
C ASN A 340 4.74 -3.08 -2.90
N ILE A 341 4.81 -1.87 -2.36
CA ILE A 341 3.91 -1.37 -1.31
C ILE A 341 2.93 -0.37 -1.94
N GLY A 342 1.65 -0.74 -1.99
CA GLY A 342 0.60 0.18 -2.41
C GLY A 342 0.29 1.24 -1.34
N PRO A 343 -0.08 2.49 -1.72
CA PRO A 343 -0.37 3.56 -0.74
C PRO A 343 -1.45 3.24 0.30
N LYS A 344 -2.31 2.26 0.02
CA LYS A 344 -3.34 1.75 0.94
C LYS A 344 -3.21 0.25 1.22
N GLY A 345 -2.07 -0.35 0.88
CA GLY A 345 -1.85 -1.80 0.96
C GLY A 345 -3.04 -2.59 0.44
N PHE A 346 -3.52 -3.55 1.24
CA PHE A 346 -4.69 -4.35 0.96
C PHE A 346 -5.94 -3.89 1.74
N THR A 347 -6.05 -2.59 2.02
CA THR A 347 -7.12 -2.05 2.87
C THR A 347 -8.16 -1.24 2.09
N GLY A 348 -8.06 -1.11 0.76
CA GLY A 348 -9.00 -0.35 -0.05
C GLY A 348 -8.53 -0.11 -1.47
N GLU A 349 -9.37 0.54 -2.29
CA GLU A 349 -9.15 0.62 -3.74
C GLU A 349 -8.50 1.92 -4.22
N LYS A 350 -8.65 3.04 -3.48
CA LYS A 350 -8.06 4.33 -3.89
C LYS A 350 -6.53 4.20 -4.05
N TYR A 351 -6.00 4.74 -5.15
CA TYR A 351 -4.61 4.59 -5.63
C TYR A 351 -4.28 3.23 -6.27
N GLY A 352 -5.28 2.36 -6.44
CA GLY A 352 -5.16 1.12 -7.22
C GLY A 352 -4.23 0.06 -6.62
N GLY A 353 -3.74 0.21 -5.38
CA GLY A 353 -2.73 -0.68 -4.81
C GLY A 353 -1.40 -0.69 -5.59
N SER A 354 -1.18 0.34 -6.43
CA SER A 354 -0.02 0.47 -7.32
C SER A 354 1.22 0.96 -6.59
N THR A 355 2.37 0.85 -7.23
CA THR A 355 3.66 1.36 -6.74
C THR A 355 3.80 2.85 -7.02
N TYR A 356 4.26 3.60 -6.02
CA TYR A 356 4.56 5.04 -6.05
C TYR A 356 5.97 5.30 -5.50
N TRP A 357 6.43 6.56 -5.52
CA TRP A 357 7.68 7.00 -4.88
C TRP A 357 7.66 6.88 -3.34
N ASP A 358 6.46 6.73 -2.74
CA ASP A 358 6.23 6.48 -1.31
C ASP A 358 7.12 5.35 -0.78
N THR A 359 7.29 4.28 -1.57
CA THR A 359 8.10 3.12 -1.17
C THR A 359 9.54 3.54 -0.88
N GLU A 360 10.19 4.18 -1.85
CA GLU A 360 11.60 4.57 -1.73
C GLU A 360 11.79 5.69 -0.70
N ALA A 361 10.86 6.63 -0.66
CA ALA A 361 10.98 7.83 0.16
C ALA A 361 10.60 7.62 1.65
N TYR A 362 9.67 6.72 1.94
CA TYR A 362 9.06 6.60 3.28
C TYR A 362 9.04 5.18 3.84
N CYS A 363 8.80 4.16 3.01
CA CYS A 363 8.70 2.78 3.50
C CYS A 363 10.06 2.10 3.64
N LEU A 364 10.99 2.34 2.71
CA LEU A 364 12.31 1.70 2.69
C LEU A 364 13.10 1.90 4.01
N PRO A 365 13.15 3.10 4.63
CA PRO A 365 13.86 3.29 5.90
C PRO A 365 13.38 2.38 7.04
N PHE A 366 12.08 2.05 7.08
CA PHE A 366 11.53 1.11 8.05
C PHE A 366 12.12 -0.29 7.85
N TYR A 367 12.12 -0.80 6.62
CA TYR A 367 12.66 -2.15 6.33
C TYR A 367 14.17 -2.23 6.48
N LEU A 368 14.90 -1.15 6.19
CA LEU A 368 16.34 -1.08 6.46
C LEU A 368 16.64 -1.30 7.95
N SER A 369 15.79 -0.77 8.84
CA SER A 369 16.06 -0.74 10.29
C SER A 369 15.42 -1.88 11.08
N THR A 370 14.43 -2.58 10.53
CA THR A 370 13.58 -3.52 11.29
C THR A 370 13.41 -4.89 10.64
N ALA A 371 14.13 -5.13 9.54
CA ALA A 371 14.02 -6.34 8.73
C ALA A 371 15.39 -6.76 8.20
N ASP A 372 15.47 -7.99 7.68
CA ASP A 372 16.66 -8.45 6.99
C ASP A 372 16.94 -7.58 5.75
N ALA A 373 18.21 -7.26 5.50
CA ALA A 373 18.62 -6.37 4.42
C ALA A 373 18.14 -6.84 3.03
N THR A 374 17.94 -8.14 2.83
CA THR A 374 17.39 -8.71 1.59
C THR A 374 15.99 -8.16 1.26
N ILE A 375 15.19 -7.78 2.26
CA ILE A 375 13.85 -7.21 2.08
C ILE A 375 13.96 -5.82 1.42
N ALA A 376 14.80 -4.95 1.96
CA ALA A 376 15.05 -3.63 1.38
C ALA A 376 15.71 -3.76 -0.01
N ARG A 377 16.62 -4.72 -0.18
CA ARG A 377 17.25 -5.04 -1.46
C ARG A 377 16.24 -5.43 -2.53
N ASN A 378 15.23 -6.23 -2.18
CA ASN A 378 14.17 -6.67 -3.10
C ASN A 378 13.33 -5.50 -3.62
N LEU A 379 13.04 -4.49 -2.77
CA LEU A 379 12.38 -3.26 -3.21
C LEU A 379 13.20 -2.49 -4.27
N LEU A 380 14.53 -2.52 -4.17
CA LEU A 380 15.39 -1.89 -5.19
C LEU A 380 15.52 -2.75 -6.45
N ILE A 381 15.58 -4.08 -6.32
CA ILE A 381 15.56 -5.01 -7.46
C ILE A 381 14.27 -4.84 -8.26
N TYR A 382 13.13 -4.62 -7.60
CA TYR A 382 11.86 -4.31 -8.27
C TYR A 382 12.01 -3.13 -9.25
N ARG A 383 12.69 -2.05 -8.84
CA ARG A 383 12.94 -0.89 -9.73
C ARG A 383 13.93 -1.22 -10.84
N TYR A 384 14.98 -1.99 -10.56
CA TYR A 384 15.91 -2.45 -11.60
C TYR A 384 15.20 -3.29 -12.68
N LYS A 385 14.33 -4.24 -12.28
CA LYS A 385 13.55 -5.07 -13.22
C LYS A 385 12.62 -4.27 -14.14
N HIS A 386 12.28 -3.03 -13.74
CA HIS A 386 11.43 -2.11 -14.49
C HIS A 386 12.21 -1.03 -15.27
N LEU A 387 13.55 -1.09 -15.31
CA LEU A 387 14.39 -0.09 -15.98
C LEU A 387 14.05 0.08 -17.47
N GLU A 388 13.82 -1.01 -18.20
CA GLU A 388 13.42 -0.94 -19.62
C GLU A 388 12.10 -0.18 -19.83
N LYS A 389 11.13 -0.40 -18.94
CA LYS A 389 9.86 0.32 -18.99
C LYS A 389 10.01 1.80 -18.62
N ALA A 390 10.91 2.13 -17.70
CA ALA A 390 11.26 3.52 -17.42
C ALA A 390 11.93 4.22 -18.62
N ARG A 391 12.78 3.51 -19.40
CA ARG A 391 13.31 4.00 -20.68
C ARG A 391 12.20 4.21 -21.72
N GLU A 392 11.23 3.29 -21.80
CA GLU A 392 10.04 3.44 -22.66
C GLU A 392 9.21 4.67 -22.28
N ASN A 393 8.98 4.90 -20.98
CA ASN A 393 8.23 6.07 -20.50
C ASN A 393 8.93 7.38 -20.89
N ALA A 394 10.25 7.48 -20.75
CA ALA A 394 11.02 8.63 -21.20
C ALA A 394 10.84 8.85 -22.73
N ARG A 395 11.01 7.79 -23.54
CA ARG A 395 10.82 7.87 -25.00
C ARG A 395 9.43 8.33 -25.41
N LYS A 396 8.37 7.93 -24.69
CA LYS A 396 6.99 8.39 -24.94
C LYS A 396 6.83 9.91 -24.79
N LEU A 397 7.67 10.55 -23.98
CA LEU A 397 7.69 12.00 -23.78
C LEU A 397 8.70 12.74 -24.67
N GLY A 398 9.38 12.02 -25.57
CA GLY A 398 10.29 12.60 -26.56
C GLY A 398 11.76 12.66 -26.13
N PHE A 399 12.13 12.03 -25.01
CA PHE A 399 13.53 11.88 -24.60
C PHE A 399 14.22 10.81 -25.45
N ALA A 400 15.46 11.06 -25.89
CA ALA A 400 16.24 10.14 -26.70
C ALA A 400 17.08 9.17 -25.85
N LYS A 401 17.41 9.52 -24.61
CA LYS A 401 18.09 8.63 -23.65
C LYS A 401 17.58 8.80 -22.21
N GLY A 402 17.93 7.84 -21.37
CA GLY A 402 17.62 7.82 -19.95
C GLY A 402 16.31 7.12 -19.59
N ALA A 403 16.09 6.99 -18.28
CA ALA A 403 14.94 6.34 -17.69
C ALA A 403 14.11 7.34 -16.88
N LEU A 404 12.82 7.43 -17.18
CA LEU A 404 11.83 8.11 -16.36
C LEU A 404 10.96 7.07 -15.68
N TYR A 405 11.20 6.85 -14.39
CA TYR A 405 10.33 5.98 -13.62
C TYR A 405 8.93 6.59 -13.52
N PRO A 406 7.88 5.75 -13.56
CA PRO A 406 6.51 6.21 -13.53
C PRO A 406 6.13 6.76 -12.15
N MET A 407 5.14 7.66 -12.11
CA MET A 407 4.49 8.05 -10.86
C MET A 407 3.69 6.89 -10.27
N VAL A 408 2.96 6.15 -11.13
CA VAL A 408 2.10 5.04 -10.72
C VAL A 408 2.39 3.83 -11.59
N THR A 409 2.64 2.66 -10.99
CA THR A 409 2.87 1.46 -11.79
C THR A 409 2.64 0.12 -11.08
N MET A 410 2.44 -0.93 -11.89
CA MET A 410 2.53 -2.34 -11.47
C MET A 410 3.71 -3.07 -12.11
N ASN A 411 4.07 -2.70 -13.34
CA ASN A 411 4.99 -3.43 -14.23
C ASN A 411 6.08 -2.54 -14.83
N GLY A 412 6.22 -1.30 -14.35
CA GLY A 412 7.14 -0.28 -14.85
C GLY A 412 6.53 0.72 -15.85
N GLU A 413 5.38 0.41 -16.47
CA GLU A 413 4.68 1.38 -17.32
C GLU A 413 3.96 2.42 -16.46
N GLU A 414 3.95 3.68 -16.92
CA GLU A 414 3.14 4.72 -16.31
C GLU A 414 1.65 4.38 -16.35
N CYS A 415 0.94 4.72 -15.28
CA CYS A 415 -0.50 4.52 -15.12
C CYS A 415 -1.23 5.82 -14.76
N HIS A 416 -0.53 6.86 -14.31
CA HIS A 416 -1.15 8.13 -13.93
C HIS A 416 -1.62 8.94 -15.13
N ASN A 417 -2.74 9.65 -15.01
CA ASN A 417 -3.46 10.29 -16.13
C ASN A 417 -3.74 11.78 -15.96
N GLU A 418 -2.94 12.49 -15.16
CA GLU A 418 -2.98 13.96 -15.01
C GLU A 418 -1.59 14.53 -15.36
N TRP A 419 -1.51 15.37 -16.38
CA TRP A 419 -0.24 15.77 -17.02
C TRP A 419 0.70 16.48 -16.05
N GLU A 420 0.15 17.29 -15.14
CA GLU A 420 0.84 17.99 -14.06
C GLU A 420 1.58 17.05 -13.10
N ILE A 421 1.21 15.77 -13.06
CA ILE A 421 1.84 14.75 -12.22
C ILE A 421 2.60 13.75 -13.09
N THR A 422 1.90 13.15 -14.07
CA THR A 422 2.42 12.11 -14.97
C THR A 422 3.71 12.54 -15.66
N PHE A 423 3.76 13.77 -16.16
CA PHE A 423 4.91 14.25 -16.94
C PHE A 423 5.85 15.14 -16.13
N GLU A 424 5.32 15.83 -15.12
CA GLU A 424 6.00 16.96 -14.48
C GLU A 424 6.48 16.68 -13.04
N GLU A 425 5.92 15.68 -12.34
CA GLU A 425 6.35 15.32 -10.97
C GLU A 425 7.59 14.41 -10.97
N ILE A 426 8.65 14.88 -11.61
CA ILE A 426 9.82 14.09 -12.00
C ILE A 426 10.82 13.87 -10.86
N HIS A 427 10.64 14.53 -9.70
CA HIS A 427 11.48 14.35 -8.52
C HIS A 427 11.50 12.90 -8.00
N ARG A 428 10.48 12.10 -8.34
CA ARG A 428 10.39 10.65 -8.09
C ARG A 428 11.61 9.86 -8.58
N ASN A 429 12.25 10.26 -9.67
CA ASN A 429 13.50 9.66 -10.13
C ASN A 429 14.62 9.84 -9.09
N GLY A 430 14.66 11.01 -8.46
CA GLY A 430 15.58 11.32 -7.37
C GLY A 430 15.33 10.48 -6.12
N ALA A 431 14.06 10.19 -5.79
CA ALA A 431 13.73 9.29 -4.68
C ALA A 431 14.28 7.86 -4.90
N ILE A 432 14.23 7.35 -6.13
CA ILE A 432 14.79 6.03 -6.48
C ILE A 432 16.31 6.02 -6.35
N ALA A 433 17.00 7.04 -6.87
CA ALA A 433 18.44 7.18 -6.70
C ALA A 433 18.83 7.29 -5.21
N TYR A 434 18.06 8.05 -4.43
CA TYR A 434 18.27 8.20 -2.99
C TYR A 434 18.05 6.89 -2.23
N ALA A 435 17.07 6.09 -2.62
CA ALA A 435 16.85 4.77 -2.05
C ALA A 435 18.02 3.80 -2.27
N ILE A 436 18.64 3.84 -3.46
CA ILE A 436 19.87 3.08 -3.74
C ILE A 436 21.00 3.52 -2.80
N TYR A 437 21.23 4.83 -2.68
CA TYR A 437 22.23 5.37 -1.75
C TYR A 437 21.95 4.97 -0.31
N ASN A 438 20.70 5.13 0.15
CA ASN A 438 20.33 4.87 1.53
C ASN A 438 20.53 3.39 1.88
N TYR A 439 20.18 2.47 0.98
CA TYR A 439 20.44 1.04 1.15
C TYR A 439 21.92 0.73 1.27
N VAL A 440 22.75 1.21 0.34
CA VAL A 440 24.19 0.93 0.34
C VAL A 440 24.86 1.56 1.57
N ASN A 441 24.55 2.81 1.88
CA ASN A 441 25.10 3.51 3.04
C ASN A 441 24.69 2.86 4.37
N TYR A 442 23.47 2.32 4.47
CA TYR A 442 22.99 1.67 5.69
C TYR A 442 23.56 0.26 5.87
N THR A 443 23.67 -0.52 4.78
CA THR A 443 24.00 -1.95 4.83
C THR A 443 25.48 -2.26 4.53
N GLY A 444 26.17 -1.37 3.82
CA GLY A 444 27.49 -1.63 3.25
C GLY A 444 27.50 -2.62 2.07
N ASP A 445 26.33 -2.95 1.48
CA ASP A 445 26.24 -3.88 0.34
C ASP A 445 26.58 -3.18 -1.00
N ASP A 446 27.87 -2.93 -1.22
CA ASP A 446 28.38 -2.39 -2.49
C ASP A 446 28.14 -3.35 -3.67
N SER A 447 27.92 -4.64 -3.42
CA SER A 447 27.64 -5.62 -4.47
C SER A 447 26.33 -5.32 -5.21
N TYR A 448 25.37 -4.67 -4.55
CA TYR A 448 24.14 -4.20 -5.18
C TYR A 448 24.42 -3.14 -6.26
N LEU A 449 25.38 -2.22 -6.04
CA LEU A 449 25.73 -1.20 -7.02
C LEU A 449 26.26 -1.84 -8.30
N ALA A 450 27.23 -2.74 -8.15
CA ALA A 450 27.83 -3.49 -9.26
C ALA A 450 26.77 -4.29 -10.04
N GLN A 451 25.92 -5.05 -9.34
CA GLN A 451 24.96 -5.95 -9.98
C GLN A 451 23.76 -5.24 -10.62
N TYR A 452 23.31 -4.12 -10.05
CA TYR A 452 22.03 -3.48 -10.41
C TYR A 452 22.08 -1.95 -10.36
N GLY A 453 22.62 -1.38 -9.29
CA GLY A 453 22.47 0.04 -8.97
C GLY A 453 23.07 0.98 -10.01
N VAL A 454 24.24 0.66 -10.56
CA VAL A 454 24.94 1.50 -11.55
C VAL A 454 24.09 1.73 -12.80
N GLU A 455 23.43 0.69 -13.32
CA GLU A 455 22.58 0.83 -14.51
C GLU A 455 21.40 1.77 -14.26
N VAL A 456 20.77 1.66 -13.08
CA VAL A 456 19.65 2.54 -12.69
C VAL A 456 20.13 3.99 -12.54
N LEU A 457 21.24 4.20 -11.85
CA LEU A 457 21.81 5.52 -11.58
C LEU A 457 22.25 6.24 -12.88
N VAL A 458 22.92 5.53 -13.79
CA VAL A 458 23.34 6.06 -15.10
C VAL A 458 22.14 6.45 -15.95
N GLU A 459 21.11 5.61 -16.01
CA GLU A 459 19.92 5.92 -16.81
C GLU A 459 19.07 7.05 -16.23
N ILE A 460 18.98 7.17 -14.91
CA ILE A 460 18.36 8.33 -14.27
C ILE A 460 19.18 9.60 -14.56
N SER A 461 20.52 9.53 -14.50
CA SER A 461 21.41 10.66 -14.83
C SER A 461 21.28 11.09 -16.29
N ARG A 462 21.17 10.14 -17.24
CA ARG A 462 20.87 10.41 -18.65
C ARG A 462 19.53 11.13 -18.84
N PHE A 463 18.50 10.75 -18.07
CA PHE A 463 17.23 11.47 -18.10
C PHE A 463 17.40 12.91 -17.60
N TRP A 464 18.11 13.13 -16.48
CA TRP A 464 18.37 14.47 -15.97
C TRP A 464 19.15 15.33 -16.97
N GLU A 465 20.16 14.76 -17.62
CA GLU A 465 20.94 15.43 -18.67
C GLU A 465 20.07 15.96 -19.82
N GLU A 466 19.10 15.18 -20.28
CA GLU A 466 18.19 15.62 -21.34
C GLU A 466 17.06 16.54 -20.83
N ARG A 467 16.68 16.41 -19.56
CA ARG A 467 15.55 17.16 -18.99
C ARG A 467 15.89 18.60 -18.63
N VAL A 468 17.16 18.89 -18.35
CA VAL A 468 17.64 20.25 -18.04
C VAL A 468 17.68 21.14 -19.28
N ASN A 469 17.48 22.44 -19.08
CA ASN A 469 17.61 23.46 -20.10
C ASN A 469 18.82 24.34 -19.80
N TYR A 470 19.81 24.33 -20.70
CA TYR A 470 20.87 25.35 -20.64
C TYR A 470 20.31 26.69 -21.11
N VAL A 471 20.49 27.74 -20.31
CA VAL A 471 20.03 29.10 -20.59
C VAL A 471 21.24 29.99 -20.86
N PRO A 472 21.60 30.24 -22.13
CA PRO A 472 22.83 30.96 -22.49
C PRO A 472 22.93 32.37 -21.91
N ALA A 473 21.80 33.04 -21.74
CA ALA A 473 21.75 34.39 -21.17
C ALA A 473 22.12 34.44 -19.68
N LYS A 474 22.05 33.31 -18.98
CA LYS A 474 22.37 33.17 -17.55
C LYS A 474 23.62 32.33 -17.30
N ASP A 475 24.15 31.65 -18.32
CA ASP A 475 25.20 30.62 -18.20
C ASP A 475 24.85 29.58 -17.12
N GLN A 476 23.59 29.14 -17.11
CA GLN A 476 23.05 28.23 -16.11
C GLN A 476 22.17 27.15 -16.73
N TYR A 477 22.11 25.99 -16.08
CA TYR A 477 21.08 24.99 -16.32
C TYR A 477 19.88 25.25 -15.41
N MET A 478 18.68 25.07 -15.95
CA MET A 478 17.41 25.26 -15.26
C MET A 478 16.50 24.06 -15.57
N ILE A 479 15.59 23.71 -14.65
CA ILE A 479 14.56 22.69 -14.90
C ILE A 479 13.20 23.40 -14.90
N LEU A 480 12.59 23.47 -16.08
CA LEU A 480 11.34 24.22 -16.31
C LEU A 480 10.14 23.28 -16.39
N GLY A 481 8.94 23.75 -16.03
CA GLY A 481 7.68 23.01 -16.16
C GLY A 481 7.66 21.72 -15.36
N VAL A 482 7.74 21.82 -14.04
CA VAL A 482 7.75 20.69 -13.11
C VAL A 482 6.68 20.84 -12.02
N THR A 483 6.39 19.74 -11.35
CA THR A 483 5.67 19.68 -10.08
C THR A 483 6.62 19.10 -9.04
N GLY A 484 6.79 19.79 -7.91
CA GLY A 484 7.56 19.26 -6.77
C GLY A 484 6.72 18.29 -5.94
N PRO A 485 7.25 17.76 -4.82
CA PRO A 485 6.46 17.03 -3.82
C PRO A 485 5.21 17.80 -3.37
N ASN A 486 5.28 19.14 -3.34
CA ASN A 486 4.10 19.96 -3.15
C ASN A 486 3.25 20.02 -4.43
N GLU A 487 2.32 19.07 -4.57
CA GLU A 487 1.37 19.00 -5.69
C GLU A 487 0.40 20.20 -5.78
N TYR A 488 0.41 21.13 -4.81
CA TYR A 488 -0.30 22.41 -4.91
C TYR A 488 0.46 23.48 -5.70
N GLU A 489 1.55 23.09 -6.35
CA GLU A 489 2.32 23.91 -7.28
C GLU A 489 2.56 23.09 -8.55
N ASN A 490 1.88 23.44 -9.64
CA ASN A 490 1.98 22.71 -10.92
C ASN A 490 2.59 23.57 -12.00
N ASN A 491 3.33 22.94 -12.92
CA ASN A 491 3.99 23.59 -14.05
C ASN A 491 4.90 24.76 -13.63
N VAL A 492 5.54 24.63 -12.47
CA VAL A 492 6.45 25.64 -11.94
C VAL A 492 7.86 25.51 -12.54
N ASN A 493 8.68 26.53 -12.33
CA ASN A 493 10.06 26.54 -12.81
C ASN A 493 11.04 26.49 -11.64
N ASN A 494 12.08 25.67 -11.79
CA ASN A 494 13.17 25.52 -10.84
C ASN A 494 12.69 25.18 -9.45
N ASN A 495 11.85 24.16 -9.33
CA ASN A 495 11.55 23.63 -8.01
C ASN A 495 12.88 23.25 -7.33
N TRP A 496 13.18 23.86 -6.18
CA TRP A 496 14.51 23.75 -5.58
C TRP A 496 14.88 22.29 -5.28
N TYR A 497 13.92 21.52 -4.73
CA TYR A 497 14.15 20.12 -4.42
C TYR A 497 14.44 19.30 -5.69
N THR A 498 13.65 19.50 -6.76
CA THR A 498 13.85 18.82 -8.04
C THR A 498 15.23 19.13 -8.64
N ASN A 499 15.64 20.41 -8.67
CA ASN A 499 16.97 20.80 -9.15
C ASN A 499 18.08 20.15 -8.31
N ARG A 500 17.92 20.15 -6.98
CA ARG A 500 18.90 19.62 -6.04
C ARG A 500 19.03 18.10 -6.14
N ILE A 501 17.92 17.37 -6.18
CA ILE A 501 17.94 15.90 -6.24
C ILE A 501 18.42 15.39 -7.61
N ALA A 502 18.16 16.14 -8.69
CA ALA A 502 18.71 15.84 -10.01
C ALA A 502 20.24 15.93 -10.00
N CYS A 503 20.80 17.02 -9.46
CA CYS A 503 22.25 17.18 -9.34
C CYS A 503 22.85 16.18 -8.36
N TRP A 504 22.22 15.96 -7.21
CA TRP A 504 22.67 14.96 -6.26
C TRP A 504 22.73 13.56 -6.88
N THR A 505 21.78 13.21 -7.75
CA THR A 505 21.79 11.92 -8.46
C THR A 505 23.01 11.80 -9.37
N MET A 506 23.33 12.83 -10.15
CA MET A 506 24.51 12.85 -11.02
C MET A 506 25.82 12.85 -10.19
N GLU A 507 25.88 13.61 -9.10
CA GLU A 507 26.99 13.60 -8.13
C GLU A 507 27.25 12.18 -7.61
N TYR A 508 26.20 11.51 -7.13
CA TYR A 508 26.30 10.15 -6.59
C TYR A 508 26.64 9.13 -7.68
N THR A 509 26.09 9.27 -8.88
CA THR A 509 26.42 8.40 -10.01
C THR A 509 27.90 8.50 -10.38
N LEU A 510 28.44 9.72 -10.48
CA LEU A 510 29.87 9.94 -10.75
C LEU A 510 30.76 9.37 -9.65
N GLN A 511 30.36 9.55 -8.38
CA GLN A 511 31.06 8.98 -7.24
C GLN A 511 31.10 7.45 -7.32
N VAL A 512 29.96 6.80 -7.52
CA VAL A 512 29.86 5.33 -7.63
C VAL A 512 30.69 4.80 -8.80
N LEU A 513 30.66 5.47 -9.96
CA LEU A 513 31.49 5.07 -11.11
C LEU A 513 32.99 5.18 -10.80
N SER A 514 33.41 6.25 -10.11
CA SER A 514 34.80 6.43 -9.68
C SER A 514 35.22 5.36 -8.68
N ASP A 515 34.40 5.13 -7.66
CA ASP A 515 34.69 4.13 -6.61
C ASP A 515 34.78 2.73 -7.22
N LEU A 516 33.86 2.39 -8.14
CA LEU A 516 33.90 1.10 -8.84
C LEU A 516 35.13 0.97 -9.75
N GLN A 517 35.52 2.04 -10.45
CA GLN A 517 36.73 2.05 -11.26
C GLN A 517 37.98 1.78 -10.42
N ASP A 518 38.03 2.32 -9.20
CA ASP A 518 39.16 2.12 -8.28
C ASP A 518 39.13 0.74 -7.59
N SER A 519 37.95 0.24 -7.22
CA SER A 519 37.79 -1.00 -6.45
C SER A 519 37.72 -2.27 -7.32
N ASP A 520 37.06 -2.19 -8.48
CA ASP A 520 36.88 -3.31 -9.43
C ASP A 520 36.91 -2.81 -10.90
N PRO A 521 38.12 -2.52 -11.44
CA PRO A 521 38.27 -1.99 -12.79
C PRO A 521 37.69 -2.88 -13.89
N ALA A 522 37.75 -4.20 -13.72
CA ALA A 522 37.28 -5.15 -14.72
C ALA A 522 35.76 -5.09 -14.87
N HIS A 523 35.04 -5.01 -13.74
CA HIS A 523 33.60 -4.87 -13.76
C HIS A 523 33.14 -3.47 -14.18
N TYR A 524 33.90 -2.43 -13.82
CA TYR A 524 33.70 -1.09 -14.37
C TYR A 524 33.76 -1.09 -15.91
N GLU A 525 34.79 -1.70 -16.50
CA GLU A 525 34.92 -1.82 -17.97
C GLU A 525 33.75 -2.59 -18.60
N GLU A 526 33.27 -3.65 -17.95
CA GLU A 526 32.08 -4.39 -18.37
C GLU A 526 30.83 -3.52 -18.39
N LEU A 527 30.59 -2.75 -17.32
CA LEU A 527 29.43 -1.86 -17.21
C LEU A 527 29.49 -0.70 -18.20
N VAL A 528 30.66 -0.09 -18.40
CA VAL A 528 30.87 0.95 -19.41
C VAL A 528 30.56 0.40 -20.80
N ALA A 529 31.04 -0.80 -21.13
CA ALA A 529 30.76 -1.44 -22.41
C ALA A 529 29.27 -1.81 -22.55
N LYS A 530 28.63 -2.34 -21.50
CA LYS A 530 27.21 -2.70 -21.49
C LYS A 530 26.30 -1.49 -21.66
N LEU A 531 26.58 -0.40 -20.95
CA LEU A 531 25.79 0.83 -20.97
C LEU A 531 26.12 1.72 -22.17
N VAL A 532 27.20 1.42 -22.90
CA VAL A 532 27.79 2.29 -23.92
C VAL A 532 27.98 3.69 -23.33
N LEU A 533 28.57 3.75 -22.15
CA LEU A 533 28.74 4.99 -21.40
C LEU A 533 29.92 5.76 -21.97
N GLU A 534 29.65 6.89 -22.61
CA GLU A 534 30.69 7.71 -23.24
C GLU A 534 31.28 8.72 -22.24
N PRO A 535 32.60 8.99 -22.27
CA PRO A 535 33.23 9.99 -21.40
C PRO A 535 32.57 11.38 -21.49
N GLU A 536 32.06 11.74 -22.67
CA GLU A 536 31.34 12.99 -22.92
C GLU A 536 30.07 13.12 -22.07
N GLU A 537 29.38 12.00 -21.76
CA GLU A 537 28.21 12.02 -20.87
C GLU A 537 28.62 12.42 -19.46
N THR A 538 29.65 11.77 -18.90
CA THR A 538 30.13 12.09 -17.55
C THR A 538 30.69 13.52 -17.44
N ALA A 539 31.36 14.00 -18.49
CA ALA A 539 31.82 15.38 -18.58
C ALA A 539 30.64 16.37 -18.66
N LYS A 540 29.59 16.02 -19.41
CA LYS A 540 28.36 16.81 -19.49
C LYS A 540 27.64 16.88 -18.15
N TRP A 541 27.57 15.79 -17.40
CA TRP A 541 27.01 15.80 -16.03
C TRP A 541 27.81 16.75 -15.15
N GLY A 542 29.15 16.72 -15.22
CA GLY A 542 30.03 17.68 -14.53
C GLY A 542 29.73 19.15 -14.87
N ASP A 543 29.51 19.47 -16.15
CA ASP A 543 29.13 20.84 -16.58
C ASP A 543 27.74 21.24 -16.06
N ILE A 544 26.78 20.31 -16.02
CA ILE A 544 25.45 20.56 -15.44
C ILE A 544 25.56 20.87 -13.95
N LEU A 545 26.34 20.07 -13.20
CA LEU A 545 26.57 20.27 -11.77
C LEU A 545 27.19 21.64 -11.47
N ALA A 546 28.16 22.06 -12.26
CA ALA A 546 28.86 23.34 -12.08
C ALA A 546 27.96 24.56 -12.35
N LYS A 547 26.89 24.39 -13.13
CA LYS A 547 26.06 25.49 -13.65
C LYS A 547 24.59 25.38 -13.29
N MET A 548 24.17 24.41 -12.47
CA MET A 548 22.77 24.29 -12.06
C MET A 548 22.33 25.53 -11.27
N TYR A 549 21.17 26.06 -11.64
CA TYR A 549 20.52 27.12 -10.89
C TYR A 549 19.76 26.56 -9.68
N TYR A 550 19.98 27.15 -8.51
CA TYR A 550 19.23 26.88 -7.29
C TYR A 550 18.60 28.18 -6.82
N PRO A 551 17.27 28.31 -6.81
CA PRO A 551 16.63 29.55 -6.41
C PRO A 551 16.79 29.74 -4.89
N VAL A 552 17.30 30.91 -4.51
CA VAL A 552 17.54 31.31 -3.12
C VAL A 552 16.99 32.70 -2.92
N ASP A 553 16.45 32.95 -1.74
CA ASP A 553 16.16 34.30 -1.30
C ASP A 553 17.20 34.74 -0.26
N ALA A 554 17.96 35.78 -0.62
CA ALA A 554 19.06 36.26 0.21
C ALA A 554 18.58 37.05 1.44
N GLU A 555 17.39 37.65 1.38
CA GLU A 555 16.83 38.44 2.48
C GLU A 555 16.42 37.55 3.65
N HIS A 556 15.69 36.46 3.37
CA HIS A 556 15.26 35.48 4.35
C HIS A 556 16.31 34.39 4.59
N GLY A 557 17.30 34.24 3.69
CA GLY A 557 18.33 33.21 3.77
C GLY A 557 17.78 31.80 3.58
N ILE A 558 16.73 31.65 2.76
CA ILE A 558 16.01 30.40 2.50
C ILE A 558 16.20 29.93 1.05
N PHE A 559 15.97 28.64 0.83
CA PHE A 559 15.77 28.11 -0.51
C PHE A 559 14.36 28.45 -0.94
N LEU A 560 14.18 28.88 -2.19
CA LEU A 560 12.84 29.13 -2.72
C LEU A 560 12.28 27.83 -3.28
N GLN A 561 11.10 27.42 -2.83
CA GLN A 561 10.43 26.22 -3.32
C GLN A 561 10.33 26.21 -4.86
N GLN A 562 10.12 27.37 -5.49
CA GLN A 562 10.22 27.59 -6.94
C GLN A 562 10.46 29.07 -7.25
N ASP A 563 10.80 29.40 -8.50
CA ASP A 563 10.83 30.79 -8.96
C ASP A 563 9.45 31.46 -8.78
N GLY A 564 9.43 32.68 -8.23
CA GLY A 564 8.20 33.46 -8.01
C GLY A 564 7.39 33.08 -6.77
N PHE A 565 7.86 32.16 -5.91
CA PHE A 565 7.10 31.76 -4.71
C PHE A 565 6.76 32.94 -3.78
N LEU A 566 7.70 33.90 -3.61
CA LEU A 566 7.51 35.05 -2.72
C LEU A 566 6.52 36.10 -3.25
N ASP A 567 6.08 36.00 -4.51
CA ASP A 567 5.07 36.90 -5.06
C ASP A 567 3.64 36.53 -4.58
N LYS A 568 3.49 35.42 -3.87
CA LYS A 568 2.21 34.91 -3.35
C LYS A 568 1.81 35.60 -2.04
N ASP A 569 0.53 35.45 -1.68
CA ASP A 569 0.05 35.83 -0.35
C ASP A 569 0.53 34.82 0.69
N LEU A 570 1.57 35.21 1.44
CA LEU A 570 2.25 34.38 2.45
C LEU A 570 1.52 34.33 3.80
N THR A 571 0.19 34.49 3.80
CA THR A 571 -0.63 34.35 5.01
C THR A 571 -0.47 32.93 5.60
N PRO A 572 -0.06 32.78 6.87
CA PRO A 572 0.10 31.47 7.51
C PRO A 572 -1.21 30.69 7.65
N VAL A 573 -1.13 29.36 7.67
CA VAL A 573 -2.29 28.44 7.81
C VAL A 573 -3.10 28.73 9.07
N LYS A 574 -2.45 29.10 10.18
CA LYS A 574 -3.14 29.44 11.45
C LYS A 574 -4.13 30.61 11.32
N ASP A 575 -3.92 31.49 10.34
CA ASP A 575 -4.75 32.67 10.10
C ASP A 575 -5.85 32.38 9.06
N LEU A 576 -5.88 31.17 8.50
CA LEU A 576 -6.90 30.71 7.59
C LEU A 576 -8.17 30.30 8.35
N ALA A 577 -9.34 30.74 7.87
CA ALA A 577 -10.61 30.34 8.48
C ALA A 577 -10.80 28.80 8.40
N PRO A 578 -11.20 28.12 9.50
CA PRO A 578 -11.34 26.66 9.53
C PRO A 578 -12.28 26.06 8.46
N ALA A 579 -13.27 26.83 8.01
CA ALA A 579 -14.20 26.42 6.96
C ALA A 579 -13.53 26.23 5.58
N ASN A 580 -12.28 26.68 5.41
CA ASN A 580 -11.50 26.44 4.19
C ASN A 580 -10.79 25.08 4.22
N LEU A 581 -10.64 24.44 5.38
CA LEU A 581 -9.84 23.22 5.53
C LEU A 581 -10.74 21.95 5.50
N PRO A 582 -10.29 20.85 4.87
CA PRO A 582 -9.11 20.78 4.00
C PRO A 582 -9.35 21.52 2.67
N LEU A 583 -8.31 22.18 2.15
CA LEU A 583 -8.35 22.98 0.93
C LEU A 583 -8.86 22.17 -0.25
N ASN A 584 -8.39 20.91 -0.43
CA ASN A 584 -8.81 20.04 -1.53
C ASN A 584 -10.32 19.74 -1.60
N GLN A 585 -11.09 19.99 -0.53
CA GLN A 585 -12.53 19.79 -0.51
C GLN A 585 -13.34 21.09 -0.58
N ASN A 586 -12.71 22.23 -0.28
CA ASN A 586 -13.42 23.50 -0.10
C ASN A 586 -13.02 24.58 -1.11
N TRP A 587 -11.86 24.46 -1.77
CA TRP A 587 -11.34 25.42 -2.72
C TRP A 587 -11.34 24.90 -4.15
N SER A 588 -11.48 25.81 -5.12
CA SER A 588 -11.20 25.51 -6.52
C SER A 588 -9.70 25.32 -6.73
N TRP A 589 -9.32 24.45 -7.68
CA TRP A 589 -7.92 24.10 -7.93
C TRP A 589 -7.05 25.32 -8.25
N ASP A 590 -7.54 26.27 -9.05
CA ASP A 590 -6.83 27.51 -9.37
C ASP A 590 -6.50 28.38 -8.14
N ARG A 591 -7.35 28.33 -7.11
CA ARG A 591 -7.16 29.06 -5.85
C ARG A 591 -6.09 28.39 -5.00
N ILE A 592 -6.06 27.06 -4.99
CA ILE A 592 -5.00 26.30 -4.35
C ILE A 592 -3.65 26.64 -5.01
N LEU A 593 -3.56 26.52 -6.34
CA LEU A 593 -2.30 26.70 -7.08
C LEU A 593 -1.68 28.10 -6.93
N ARG A 594 -2.49 29.18 -6.95
CA ARG A 594 -1.93 30.54 -6.80
C ARG A 594 -1.66 30.94 -5.34
N SER A 595 -2.09 30.15 -4.37
CA SER A 595 -1.86 30.43 -2.94
C SER A 595 -0.44 30.03 -2.52
N ALA A 596 -0.01 30.41 -1.32
CA ALA A 596 1.26 29.99 -0.73
C ALA A 596 1.15 28.67 0.08
N TYR A 597 -0.02 28.02 0.08
CA TYR A 597 -0.25 26.84 0.91
C TYR A 597 0.39 25.59 0.33
N ILE A 598 1.06 24.84 1.19
CA ILE A 598 1.88 23.70 0.83
C ILE A 598 1.18 22.42 1.26
N LYS A 599 0.93 21.50 0.32
CA LYS A 599 0.28 20.20 0.59
C LYS A 599 1.13 19.35 1.53
N GLN A 600 2.44 19.28 1.26
CA GLN A 600 3.40 18.42 1.94
C GLN A 600 4.83 18.95 1.79
N ALA A 601 5.77 18.41 2.59
CA ALA A 601 7.18 18.80 2.56
C ALA A 601 7.75 18.78 1.13
N ASP A 602 8.40 19.87 0.73
CA ASP A 602 9.04 20.07 -0.58
C ASP A 602 10.51 20.50 -0.40
N VAL A 603 10.77 21.77 -0.08
CA VAL A 603 12.11 22.20 0.39
C VAL A 603 12.52 21.40 1.62
N LEU A 604 11.59 21.16 2.54
CA LEU A 604 11.82 20.34 3.72
C LEU A 604 12.05 18.86 3.37
N GLN A 605 11.50 18.34 2.27
CA GLN A 605 11.80 16.98 1.79
C GLN A 605 13.28 16.88 1.37
N GLY A 606 13.79 17.87 0.63
CA GLY A 606 15.19 17.90 0.24
C GLY A 606 16.15 18.04 1.43
N LEU A 607 15.78 18.86 2.42
CA LEU A 607 16.54 19.01 3.66
C LEU A 607 16.52 17.74 4.53
N PHE A 608 15.47 16.94 4.44
CA PHE A 608 15.39 15.64 5.10
C PHE A 608 16.26 14.59 4.39
N PHE A 609 16.12 14.42 3.07
CA PHE A 609 16.93 13.47 2.31
C PHE A 609 18.43 13.81 2.37
N LEU A 610 18.77 15.07 2.20
CA LEU A 610 20.16 15.52 2.12
C LEU A 610 20.59 16.19 3.43
N GLY A 611 20.13 15.63 4.56
CA GLY A 611 20.31 16.21 5.88
C GLY A 611 21.77 16.36 6.31
N ASP A 612 22.68 15.58 5.74
CA ASP A 612 24.13 15.66 5.92
C ASP A 612 24.77 16.86 5.18
N ARG A 613 24.05 17.47 4.22
CA ARG A 613 24.56 18.54 3.36
C ARG A 613 24.25 19.95 3.86
N TYR A 614 23.43 20.09 4.90
CA TYR A 614 22.96 21.38 5.38
C TYR A 614 23.08 21.50 6.90
N ASP A 615 23.59 22.64 7.36
CA ASP A 615 23.67 22.96 8.77
C ASP A 615 22.29 23.19 9.42
N LEU A 616 22.25 23.09 10.76
CA LEU A 616 21.02 23.27 11.52
C LEU A 616 20.42 24.67 11.35
N ASP A 617 21.25 25.71 11.18
CA ASP A 617 20.75 27.07 10.99
C ASP A 617 20.00 27.22 9.66
N THR A 618 20.49 26.58 8.60
CA THR A 618 19.84 26.53 7.29
C THR A 618 18.55 25.73 7.35
N LYS A 619 18.57 24.56 8.01
CA LYS A 619 17.36 23.78 8.26
C LYS A 619 16.33 24.60 9.03
N LYS A 620 16.77 25.32 10.08
CA LYS A 620 15.91 26.17 10.92
C LYS A 620 15.23 27.28 10.13
N ARG A 621 15.98 28.06 9.33
CA ARG A 621 15.39 29.16 8.54
C ARG A 621 14.33 28.67 7.56
N ASN A 622 14.60 27.56 6.87
CA ASN A 622 13.64 26.97 5.93
C ASN A 622 12.43 26.34 6.66
N PHE A 623 12.65 25.65 7.79
CA PHE A 623 11.57 25.07 8.59
C PHE A 623 10.63 26.15 9.13
N ASP A 624 11.17 27.19 9.77
CA ASP A 624 10.40 28.28 10.35
C ASP A 624 9.60 29.06 9.28
N PHE A 625 10.07 29.06 8.02
CA PHE A 625 9.38 29.69 6.90
C PHE A 625 8.27 28.79 6.31
N TYR A 626 8.58 27.53 6.02
CA TYR A 626 7.68 26.64 5.27
C TYR A 626 6.65 25.89 6.13
N GLU A 627 6.99 25.55 7.38
CA GLU A 627 6.05 24.83 8.25
C GLU A 627 4.75 25.59 8.50
N PRO A 628 4.76 26.92 8.80
CA PRO A 628 3.53 27.68 8.98
C PRO A 628 2.65 27.81 7.73
N LEU A 629 3.18 27.53 6.54
CA LEU A 629 2.47 27.55 5.26
C LEU A 629 1.95 26.16 4.85
N THR A 630 2.28 25.11 5.59
CA THR A 630 1.96 23.72 5.23
C THR A 630 0.64 23.27 5.84
N VAL A 631 -0.29 22.77 5.02
CA VAL A 631 -1.62 22.31 5.45
C VAL A 631 -1.68 20.81 5.80
N HIS A 632 -0.62 20.06 5.51
CA HIS A 632 -0.49 18.62 5.76
C HIS A 632 -1.63 17.78 5.14
N GLU A 633 -2.03 18.11 3.91
CA GLU A 633 -3.12 17.42 3.17
C GLU A 633 -2.65 16.15 2.43
N SER A 634 -1.42 15.73 2.71
CA SER A 634 -0.88 14.41 2.42
C SER A 634 -0.47 13.73 3.72
N SER A 635 -0.75 12.42 3.85
CA SER A 635 -0.30 11.62 5.00
C SER A 635 1.23 11.54 5.10
N LEU A 636 1.94 11.81 4.00
CA LEU A 636 3.40 11.84 3.95
C LEU A 636 3.99 13.08 4.65
N SER A 637 3.21 14.16 4.80
CA SER A 637 3.70 15.45 5.28
C SER A 637 4.14 15.46 6.75
N PRO A 638 3.33 15.01 7.73
CA PRO A 638 3.64 15.25 9.14
C PRO A 638 4.95 14.61 9.62
N CYS A 639 5.33 13.45 9.10
CA CYS A 639 6.51 12.72 9.58
C CYS A 639 7.82 13.48 9.28
N VAL A 640 7.98 14.03 8.07
CA VAL A 640 9.16 14.82 7.69
C VAL A 640 9.28 16.05 8.57
N HIS A 641 8.15 16.73 8.82
CA HIS A 641 8.14 17.91 9.69
C HIS A 641 8.47 17.57 11.14
N SER A 642 7.95 16.47 11.68
CA SER A 642 8.27 16.01 13.05
C SER A 642 9.74 15.64 13.20
N ILE A 643 10.34 14.95 12.20
CA ILE A 643 11.78 14.61 12.19
C ILE A 643 12.65 15.86 12.21
N ILE A 644 12.40 16.83 11.32
CA ILE A 644 13.18 18.07 11.29
C ILE A 644 12.95 18.90 12.56
N ALA A 645 11.72 18.95 13.09
CA ALA A 645 11.44 19.60 14.36
C ALA A 645 12.24 18.97 15.52
N CYS A 646 12.37 17.64 15.56
CA CYS A 646 13.22 16.93 16.51
C CYS A 646 14.69 17.36 16.38
N GLU A 647 15.25 17.38 15.16
CA GLU A 647 16.64 17.80 14.91
C GLU A 647 16.91 19.24 15.38
N LEU A 648 15.93 20.13 15.21
CA LEU A 648 16.02 21.53 15.62
C LEU A 648 15.75 21.76 17.11
N GLY A 649 15.35 20.72 17.86
CA GLY A 649 15.02 20.81 19.28
C GLY A 649 13.62 21.37 19.58
N TYR A 650 12.74 21.47 18.58
CA TYR A 650 11.35 21.93 18.71
C TYR A 650 10.42 20.83 19.24
N ARG A 651 10.69 20.36 20.46
CA ARG A 651 10.04 19.17 21.07
C ARG A 651 8.52 19.21 21.17
N GLU A 652 7.90 20.38 21.33
CA GLU A 652 6.44 20.49 21.40
C GLU A 652 5.78 20.46 20.01
N LYS A 653 6.53 20.82 18.97
CA LYS A 653 6.08 20.80 17.57
C LYS A 653 6.25 19.40 16.97
N ALA A 654 7.35 18.74 17.32
CA ALA A 654 7.64 17.37 16.92
C ALA A 654 6.67 16.37 17.56
#